data_AF-A0A2D6HJR4-F1
#
_entry.id   AF-A0A2D6HJR4-F1
#
_cell.length_a   1.000
_cell.length_b   1.000
_cell.length_c   1.000
_cell.angle_alpha   90.00
_cell.angle_beta   90.00
_cell.angle_gamma   90.00
#
_symmetry.space_group_name_H-M   'P 1'
#
loop_
_entity.id
_entity.type
_entity.pdbx_description
1 polymer ?
#
loop_
_entity_poly.entity_id
_entity_poly.type
_entity_poly.pdbx_seq_one_letter_code
_entity_poly.pdbx_strand_id
1 'polypeptide(L)'
;MDSMNRRKLATVCRWIAPLALIANSTWPAIAQIPTQGLDEMLKAADVKLLAREARRRGDPKRGALVFHKSTAACIKCHTSGQDRSPLGPDLAAIGPDVTDEHVVESILRPSQKIRKGYESVRVITVDGKVVAGLVADDGKGELVLRDAANLEQEIVIPKSEIDETEISVKSMMPDGLASSLRNQGEFFDLARFIMDIARGGPQRAAELKPSPEQLAIKDDTKNLDHAGILNRLGKKDLKAGEVFYRGLCVNCHGADGNEPSLPTARAFGTQKLKFGADPHRMFLTLSHGNGLMAPMLYLSPKERYQVVHYIREAFMKDRNPDYVKIDKSYLAGLPKGTDKGEAMPRKPSDVGPALASQLERRVNSALTIKLGTMTISYDLHTMAQAGLWQGGFLNLDKTQHMRGRGEGVPLPQGEPIERFSGWQWGHDGTLDYPRQGLLPRGPLPTKWLEYRGHYLHGNSVVLSYKIDGREVLELPHQEDGMATVRHTLRIGPGDDLILAVAGWSDAGQSVEGVVRKDRPRPEARRGPAAQRIAISGKLAGRKLEAFTAAAVLGDTDAMTWNVDQKHRLVLHIPADRSSRVVEIVRFAGSGEASLQRFGKLVDSQKTQSLRDPKQMIQGGPKRWPDVLTTVGYLGLQPGAYALDTITIPEATPWNTWFRTSALDFFPDGRMALATHGGDIWIVSGIDDDLLELKWQRFAASLYEPFGVKVVEGQIYVTCKDRLTRLHDLNNDGEADFYESFSADSDVSTFFHAFNFDLQTDSQGNFYYAKCGEYTDHALPGAVIKISPDGKRREVYCTGFRTPNGMGLLPGDRLTASDNQGHWMPASKVSLLKPGGFYGYVQTHAKGETWAPDGGRIDHTKVVPPNTFDPPLIWLPQEFDNSSGGQLWVDDPRWGPLSGRLLHTSFGKGWLSYMMLQEVDDQSQAAIIKLPFDFSTGIMRARVNPKDGQVYATGLDGWNGNGRPGLLDRGIQRLRYTGKPLLMVADCQVEHDGLRLSFNFHSTPHRHRTQSPLSPSAGTIIGDTITVRTCSHPRRTNRGKTMFRSRRRRWPPTARASSSSWATSSQLIRCICE
;
A
#
# COMPACT_ATOMS: atom_id res chain seq x y z
N MET A 1 -10.20 -39.12 39.45
CA MET A 1 -9.19 -38.56 40.37
C MET A 1 -9.52 -37.10 40.56
N ASP A 2 -10.40 -36.88 41.52
CA ASP A 2 -11.01 -35.61 41.88
C ASP A 2 -10.39 -35.15 43.21
N SER A 3 -10.51 -33.86 43.54
CA SER A 3 -10.32 -33.25 44.89
C SER A 3 -8.99 -32.62 45.37
N MET A 4 -7.98 -32.30 44.55
CA MET A 4 -6.73 -31.66 45.07
C MET A 4 -6.29 -30.31 44.49
N ASN A 5 -7.19 -29.52 43.87
CA ASN A 5 -6.78 -28.22 43.30
C ASN A 5 -7.68 -26.99 43.59
N ARG A 6 -8.50 -27.01 44.66
CA ARG A 6 -9.34 -25.84 45.04
C ARG A 6 -8.90 -25.06 46.29
N ARG A 7 -7.74 -25.34 46.90
CA ARG A 7 -7.29 -24.63 48.13
C ARG A 7 -6.06 -23.71 48.00
N LYS A 8 -5.54 -23.44 46.79
CA LYS A 8 -4.41 -22.49 46.60
C LYS A 8 -4.75 -21.19 45.84
N LEU A 9 -6.01 -20.99 45.46
CA LEU A 9 -6.48 -19.79 44.75
C LEU A 9 -7.22 -18.77 45.63
N ALA A 10 -7.35 -19.01 46.94
CA ALA A 10 -8.17 -18.19 47.84
C ALA A 10 -7.38 -17.30 48.82
N THR A 11 -6.06 -17.12 48.67
CA THR A 11 -5.24 -16.34 49.63
C THR A 11 -4.45 -15.18 49.01
N VAL A 12 -4.60 -14.91 47.71
CA VAL A 12 -3.90 -13.79 47.03
C VAL A 12 -4.82 -12.58 46.75
N CYS A 13 -6.14 -12.71 46.91
CA CYS A 13 -7.12 -11.64 46.66
C CYS A 13 -7.49 -10.75 47.86
N ARG A 14 -6.61 -10.57 48.86
CA ARG A 14 -6.95 -9.73 50.05
C ARG A 14 -5.97 -8.60 50.41
N TRP A 15 -5.00 -8.26 49.56
CA TRP A 15 -4.00 -7.22 49.86
C TRP A 15 -3.82 -6.13 48.80
N ILE A 16 -4.78 -5.93 47.89
CA ILE A 16 -4.74 -4.83 46.89
C ILE A 16 -6.04 -4.00 46.95
N ALA A 17 -6.35 -3.44 48.12
CA ALA A 17 -7.59 -2.68 48.30
C ALA A 17 -7.50 -1.34 49.08
N PRO A 18 -6.36 -0.91 49.69
CA PRO A 18 -6.33 0.45 50.26
C PRO A 18 -5.11 1.30 49.86
N LEU A 19 -4.64 1.24 48.60
CA LEU A 19 -3.58 2.15 48.10
C LEU A 19 -4.05 3.14 47.01
N ALA A 20 -5.34 3.13 46.65
CA ALA A 20 -5.89 3.95 45.56
C ALA A 20 -6.47 5.32 46.01
N LEU A 21 -6.19 5.80 47.23
CA LEU A 21 -6.95 6.93 47.80
C LEU A 21 -6.13 8.16 48.27
N ILE A 22 -4.81 8.23 48.08
CA ILE A 22 -4.04 9.43 48.42
C ILE A 22 -2.92 9.68 47.40
N ALA A 23 -3.27 10.21 46.23
CA ALA A 23 -2.33 10.85 45.30
C ALA A 23 -3.10 11.76 44.31
N ASN A 24 -3.92 12.66 44.84
CA ASN A 24 -4.48 13.78 44.08
C ASN A 24 -3.80 15.06 44.54
N SER A 25 -2.70 15.45 43.87
CA SER A 25 -2.32 16.85 43.68
C SER A 25 -1.08 16.97 42.79
N THR A 26 -1.32 17.54 41.60
CA THR A 26 -0.35 18.28 40.76
C THR A 26 0.92 17.56 40.32
N TRP A 27 0.80 16.55 39.45
CA TRP A 27 1.75 16.27 38.37
C TRP A 27 0.96 16.12 37.06
N PRO A 28 1.35 16.71 35.93
CA PRO A 28 0.86 16.24 34.64
C PRO A 28 1.47 14.85 34.47
N ALA A 29 0.63 13.82 34.63
CA ALA A 29 1.04 12.45 34.35
C ALA A 29 1.77 12.41 33.01
N ILE A 30 2.96 11.79 32.97
CA ILE A 30 3.48 11.20 31.74
C ILE A 30 2.55 10.03 31.44
N ALA A 31 1.33 10.35 31.02
CA ALA A 31 0.44 9.39 30.44
C ALA A 31 1.21 8.85 29.24
N GLN A 32 1.43 7.54 29.20
CA GLN A 32 1.40 6.85 27.93
C GLN A 32 0.12 7.34 27.25
N ILE A 33 0.24 8.33 26.34
CA ILE A 33 -0.89 8.83 25.60
C ILE A 33 -1.39 7.59 24.85
N PRO A 34 -2.53 6.99 25.25
CA PRO A 34 -3.13 5.95 24.44
C PRO A 34 -3.30 6.58 23.07
N THR A 35 -3.07 5.84 22.00
CA THR A 35 -3.30 6.32 20.64
C THR A 35 -4.73 6.85 20.57
N GLN A 36 -4.87 8.18 20.68
CA GLN A 36 -6.15 8.82 20.95
C GLN A 36 -7.03 8.64 19.72
N GLY A 37 -8.29 8.28 19.95
CA GLY A 37 -9.27 8.27 18.86
C GLY A 37 -9.39 9.67 18.24
N LEU A 38 -9.86 9.77 16.99
CA LEU A 38 -10.05 11.05 16.31
C LEU A 38 -10.88 12.04 17.16
N ASP A 39 -11.95 11.55 17.79
CA ASP A 39 -12.80 12.33 18.69
C ASP A 39 -12.04 12.87 19.92
N GLU A 40 -11.19 12.05 20.53
CA GLU A 40 -10.37 12.46 21.69
C GLU A 40 -9.35 13.55 21.28
N MET A 41 -8.70 13.37 20.12
CA MET A 41 -7.75 14.35 19.58
C MET A 41 -8.45 15.69 19.27
N LEU A 42 -9.62 15.65 18.64
CA LEU A 42 -10.40 16.84 18.33
C LEU A 42 -10.91 17.53 19.60
N LYS A 43 -11.39 16.77 20.60
CA LYS A 43 -11.80 17.33 21.90
C LYS A 43 -10.62 17.94 22.64
N ALA A 44 -9.43 17.37 22.56
CA ALA A 44 -8.24 17.92 23.23
C ALA A 44 -7.73 19.23 22.59
N ALA A 45 -8.06 19.48 21.31
CA ALA A 45 -7.64 20.68 20.60
C ALA A 45 -8.48 21.92 20.98
N ASP A 46 -7.89 23.11 20.82
CA ASP A 46 -8.59 24.39 21.00
C ASP A 46 -9.69 24.54 19.93
N VAL A 47 -10.92 24.81 20.38
CA VAL A 47 -12.09 25.02 19.53
C VAL A 47 -11.87 26.18 18.54
N LYS A 48 -11.18 27.25 18.94
CA LYS A 48 -10.86 28.39 18.06
C LYS A 48 -9.90 27.99 16.94
N LEU A 49 -8.91 27.16 17.27
CA LEU A 49 -7.99 26.58 16.29
C LEU A 49 -8.79 25.74 15.29
N LEU A 50 -9.61 24.81 15.77
CA LEU A 50 -10.41 23.94 14.90
C LEU A 50 -11.38 24.72 14.01
N ALA A 51 -12.05 25.75 14.54
CA ALA A 51 -12.93 26.61 13.77
C ALA A 51 -12.19 27.34 12.64
N ARG A 52 -11.02 27.91 12.95
CA ARG A 52 -10.15 28.56 11.95
C ARG A 52 -9.66 27.56 10.89
N GLU A 53 -9.20 26.38 11.29
CA GLU A 53 -8.70 25.37 10.35
C GLU A 53 -9.84 24.79 9.48
N ALA A 54 -11.04 24.60 10.03
CA ALA A 54 -12.22 24.25 9.24
C ALA A 54 -12.54 25.33 8.19
N ARG A 55 -12.42 26.62 8.55
CA ARG A 55 -12.59 27.72 7.60
C ARG A 55 -11.55 27.75 6.49
N ARG A 56 -10.28 27.48 6.81
CA ARG A 56 -9.15 27.51 5.87
C ARG A 56 -9.09 26.28 4.96
N ARG A 57 -9.40 25.09 5.51
CA ARG A 57 -9.11 23.79 4.87
C ARG A 57 -10.34 22.99 4.48
N GLY A 58 -11.48 23.24 5.13
CA GLY A 58 -12.71 22.51 4.85
C GLY A 58 -13.29 22.89 3.49
N ASP A 59 -13.83 21.91 2.79
CA ASP A 59 -14.59 22.07 1.56
C ASP A 59 -16.08 21.86 1.86
N PRO A 60 -16.94 22.88 1.67
CA PRO A 60 -18.36 22.77 1.97
C PRO A 60 -19.10 21.77 1.07
N LYS A 61 -18.63 21.49 -0.16
CA LYS A 61 -19.25 20.49 -1.05
C LYS A 61 -18.94 19.07 -0.59
N ARG A 62 -17.70 18.80 -0.18
CA ARG A 62 -17.35 17.52 0.47
C ARG A 62 -18.06 17.39 1.82
N GLY A 63 -18.15 18.48 2.57
CA GLY A 63 -18.87 18.55 3.83
C GLY A 63 -20.35 18.24 3.69
N ALA A 64 -20.99 18.70 2.61
CA ALA A 64 -22.35 18.32 2.28
C ALA A 64 -22.48 16.80 2.05
N LEU A 65 -21.54 16.18 1.34
CA LEU A 65 -21.53 14.72 1.18
C LEU A 65 -21.40 14.01 2.54
N VAL A 66 -20.53 14.48 3.43
CA VAL A 66 -20.43 13.95 4.80
C VAL A 66 -21.76 14.11 5.54
N PHE A 67 -22.37 15.30 5.49
CA PHE A 67 -23.65 15.57 6.14
C PHE A 67 -24.80 14.66 5.65
N HIS A 68 -24.84 14.38 4.35
CA HIS A 68 -25.91 13.60 3.72
C HIS A 68 -25.64 12.07 3.68
N LYS A 69 -24.38 11.62 3.69
CA LYS A 69 -24.01 10.20 3.51
C LYS A 69 -23.33 9.54 4.70
N SER A 70 -22.74 10.30 5.63
CA SER A 70 -21.98 9.69 6.72
C SER A 70 -22.89 8.90 7.66
N THR A 71 -22.25 8.01 8.41
CA THR A 71 -22.87 7.25 9.51
C THR A 71 -23.34 8.12 10.66
N ALA A 72 -22.85 9.36 10.77
CA ALA A 72 -23.36 10.36 11.72
C ALA A 72 -24.84 10.71 11.46
N ALA A 73 -25.35 10.44 10.25
CA ALA A 73 -26.76 10.62 9.88
C ALA A 73 -27.30 12.04 10.16
N CYS A 74 -26.46 13.08 10.00
CA CYS A 74 -26.80 14.46 10.35
C CYS A 74 -28.12 14.92 9.71
N ILE A 75 -28.35 14.58 8.43
CA ILE A 75 -29.58 14.89 7.68
C ILE A 75 -30.87 14.27 8.26
N LYS A 76 -30.76 13.22 9.10
CA LYS A 76 -31.92 12.59 9.73
C LYS A 76 -32.45 13.41 10.90
N CYS A 77 -31.59 14.21 11.54
CA CYS A 77 -31.95 15.04 12.69
C CYS A 77 -31.99 16.53 12.35
N HIS A 78 -31.22 16.97 11.36
CA HIS A 78 -31.11 18.36 10.96
C HIS A 78 -31.58 18.56 9.54
N THR A 79 -32.23 19.69 9.29
CA THR A 79 -32.58 20.13 7.94
C THR A 79 -31.64 21.23 7.49
N SER A 80 -31.48 21.33 6.17
CA SER A 80 -30.69 22.35 5.50
C SER A 80 -31.59 23.12 4.51
N GLY A 81 -32.87 23.33 4.84
CA GLY A 81 -33.91 23.78 3.92
C GLY A 81 -35.32 23.76 4.54
N GLN A 82 -36.38 23.89 3.72
CA GLN A 82 -37.76 24.17 4.19
C GLN A 82 -38.46 23.07 5.01
N ASP A 83 -37.99 21.84 4.96
CA ASP A 83 -38.55 20.77 5.80
C ASP A 83 -38.11 20.98 7.25
N ARG A 84 -39.01 20.78 8.24
CA ARG A 84 -38.65 20.83 9.67
C ARG A 84 -38.44 19.42 10.20
N SER A 85 -37.23 19.14 10.71
CA SER A 85 -37.01 17.96 11.56
C SER A 85 -37.48 18.25 12.98
N PRO A 86 -38.20 17.33 13.64
CA PRO A 86 -38.57 17.48 15.05
C PRO A 86 -37.39 17.26 16.01
N LEU A 87 -36.24 16.75 15.53
CA LEU A 87 -35.11 16.30 16.38
C LEU A 87 -34.00 17.33 16.59
N GLY A 88 -33.83 18.26 15.66
CA GLY A 88 -32.69 19.16 15.65
C GLY A 88 -33.04 20.48 14.96
N PRO A 89 -32.32 21.57 15.28
CA PRO A 89 -32.53 22.84 14.64
C PRO A 89 -32.30 22.77 13.13
N ASP A 90 -33.08 23.57 12.39
CA ASP A 90 -32.78 23.91 11.00
C ASP A 90 -31.46 24.68 10.99
N LEU A 91 -30.42 24.06 10.43
CA LEU A 91 -29.07 24.61 10.41
C LEU A 91 -28.95 25.77 9.43
N ALA A 92 -29.86 25.89 8.46
CA ALA A 92 -29.92 27.01 7.53
C ALA A 92 -30.70 28.21 8.11
N ALA A 93 -31.51 28.01 9.15
CA ALA A 93 -32.28 29.06 9.83
C ALA A 93 -31.83 29.28 11.29
N ILE A 94 -30.66 28.76 11.67
CA ILE A 94 -30.20 28.74 13.07
C ILE A 94 -29.96 30.15 13.64
N GLY A 95 -29.67 31.12 12.77
CA GLY A 95 -29.50 32.55 13.06
C GLY A 95 -28.06 33.04 12.88
N PRO A 96 -27.83 34.34 12.62
CA PRO A 96 -26.50 34.91 12.37
C PRO A 96 -25.58 34.93 13.60
N ASP A 97 -26.12 34.73 14.81
CA ASP A 97 -25.38 34.75 16.08
C ASP A 97 -24.58 33.46 16.35
N VAL A 98 -24.71 32.44 15.50
CA VAL A 98 -23.94 31.20 15.61
C VAL A 98 -22.51 31.40 15.12
N THR A 99 -21.56 31.38 16.06
CA THR A 99 -20.13 31.48 15.76
C THR A 99 -19.58 30.16 15.22
N ASP A 100 -18.43 30.22 14.53
CA ASP A 100 -17.77 29.02 14.01
C ASP A 100 -17.32 28.09 15.15
N GLU A 101 -16.90 28.67 16.27
CA GLU A 101 -16.57 27.95 17.50
C GLU A 101 -17.79 27.22 18.06
N HIS A 102 -18.97 27.83 18.01
CA HIS A 102 -20.20 27.20 18.50
C HIS A 102 -20.56 25.96 17.65
N VAL A 103 -20.36 26.02 16.33
CA VAL A 103 -20.56 24.86 15.44
C VAL A 103 -19.63 23.72 15.81
N VAL A 104 -18.32 24.01 15.95
CA VAL A 104 -17.31 23.01 16.32
C VAL A 104 -17.59 22.43 17.72
N GLU A 105 -17.91 23.26 18.70
CA GLU A 105 -18.24 22.84 20.07
C GLU A 105 -19.48 21.93 20.07
N SER A 106 -20.52 22.28 19.31
CA SER A 106 -21.77 21.49 19.25
C SER A 106 -21.57 20.11 18.61
N ILE A 107 -20.68 19.98 17.62
CA ILE A 107 -20.37 18.67 17.00
C ILE A 107 -19.58 17.78 17.97
N LEU A 108 -18.60 18.36 18.68
CA LEU A 108 -17.70 17.60 19.56
C LEU A 108 -18.31 17.32 20.94
N ARG A 109 -19.17 18.22 21.43
CA ARG A 109 -19.71 18.23 22.80
C ARG A 109 -21.19 18.62 22.80
N PRO A 110 -22.06 17.83 22.16
CA PRO A 110 -23.48 18.20 21.97
C PRO A 110 -24.26 18.38 23.27
N SER A 111 -23.86 17.70 24.36
CA SER A 111 -24.50 17.82 25.68
C SER A 111 -24.02 19.02 26.50
N GLN A 112 -22.98 19.76 26.07
CA GLN A 112 -22.42 20.88 26.83
C GLN A 112 -23.35 22.11 26.83
N LYS A 113 -24.03 22.36 25.71
CA LYS A 113 -25.04 23.43 25.56
C LYS A 113 -26.16 22.94 24.64
N ILE A 114 -27.33 22.67 25.21
CA ILE A 114 -28.53 22.26 24.46
C ILE A 114 -29.36 23.50 24.16
N ARG A 115 -29.80 23.68 22.90
CA ARG A 115 -30.64 24.82 22.52
C ARG A 115 -32.03 24.66 23.13
N LYS A 116 -32.56 25.75 23.71
CA LYS A 116 -33.94 25.80 24.24
C LYS A 116 -34.95 25.32 23.19
N GLY A 117 -35.83 24.40 23.58
CA GLY A 117 -36.82 23.76 22.70
C GLY A 117 -36.36 22.46 22.03
N TYR A 118 -35.09 22.06 22.22
CA TYR A 118 -34.56 20.75 21.82
C TYR A 118 -34.09 19.92 23.02
N GLU A 119 -34.42 20.38 24.23
CA GLU A 119 -34.16 19.68 25.49
C GLU A 119 -35.14 18.51 25.63
N SER A 120 -34.63 17.30 25.82
CA SER A 120 -35.49 16.16 26.16
C SER A 120 -35.87 16.24 27.63
N VAL A 121 -37.15 16.05 27.91
CA VAL A 121 -37.69 16.10 29.26
C VAL A 121 -38.12 14.70 29.67
N ARG A 122 -37.80 14.33 30.92
CA ARG A 122 -38.29 13.12 31.56
C ARG A 122 -39.39 13.51 32.55
N VAL A 123 -40.60 13.05 32.30
CA VAL A 123 -41.78 13.27 33.14
C VAL A 123 -42.06 11.99 33.91
N ILE A 124 -42.19 12.11 35.22
CA ILE A 124 -42.72 11.07 36.09
C ILE A 124 -44.15 11.46 36.41
N THR A 125 -45.10 10.62 36.02
CA THR A 125 -46.52 10.84 36.31
C THR A 125 -46.87 10.32 37.71
N VAL A 126 -47.95 10.84 38.30
CA VAL A 126 -48.43 10.45 39.64
C VAL A 126 -48.76 8.96 39.78
N ASP A 127 -49.02 8.26 38.66
CA ASP A 127 -49.22 6.81 38.61
C ASP A 127 -47.90 6.01 38.43
N GLY A 128 -46.76 6.68 38.52
CA GLY A 128 -45.42 6.10 38.47
C GLY A 128 -44.90 5.77 37.07
N LYS A 129 -45.57 6.22 35.99
CA LYS A 129 -45.04 6.04 34.63
C LYS A 129 -43.97 7.09 34.34
N VAL A 130 -42.92 6.65 33.65
CA VAL A 130 -41.85 7.53 33.17
C VAL A 130 -42.01 7.72 31.68
N VAL A 131 -42.23 8.96 31.26
CA VAL A 131 -42.35 9.35 29.86
C VAL A 131 -41.16 10.25 29.52
N ALA A 132 -40.45 9.96 28.43
CA ALA A 132 -39.33 10.77 27.96
C ALA A 132 -39.59 11.23 26.52
N GLY A 133 -39.43 12.53 26.26
CA GLY A 133 -39.69 13.08 24.94
C GLY A 133 -39.22 14.52 24.78
N LEU A 134 -39.31 15.04 23.56
CA LEU A 134 -39.03 16.45 23.27
C LEU A 134 -40.28 17.28 23.51
N VAL A 135 -40.16 18.44 24.16
CA VAL A 135 -41.29 19.34 24.38
C VAL A 135 -41.76 19.89 23.03
N ALA A 136 -42.97 19.53 22.64
CA ALA A 136 -43.64 20.06 21.44
C ALA A 136 -44.48 21.30 21.77
N ASP A 137 -45.16 21.28 22.92
CA ASP A 137 -45.91 22.40 23.48
C ASP A 137 -45.92 22.32 25.01
N ASP A 138 -45.85 23.48 25.68
CA ASP A 138 -45.90 23.62 27.14
C ASP A 138 -46.98 24.63 27.52
N GLY A 139 -48.24 24.21 27.36
CA GLY A 139 -49.43 25.02 27.58
C GLY A 139 -49.77 25.21 29.07
N LYS A 140 -50.80 26.02 29.36
CA LYS A 140 -51.21 26.33 30.75
C LYS A 140 -51.78 25.13 31.52
N GLY A 141 -52.28 24.09 30.85
CA GLY A 141 -52.92 22.92 31.49
C GLY A 141 -52.33 21.55 31.11
N GLU A 142 -51.62 21.46 29.99
CA GLU A 142 -51.11 20.20 29.43
C GLU A 142 -49.67 20.39 28.95
N LEU A 143 -48.87 19.33 29.04
CA LEU A 143 -47.53 19.22 28.48
C LEU A 143 -47.59 18.22 27.32
N VAL A 144 -47.22 18.66 26.11
CA VAL A 144 -47.18 17.81 24.93
C VAL A 144 -45.73 17.44 24.64
N LEU A 145 -45.43 16.14 24.71
CA LEU A 145 -44.12 15.60 24.36
C LEU A 145 -44.20 14.84 23.03
N ARG A 146 -43.18 14.94 22.19
CA ARG A 146 -42.95 13.98 21.10
C ARG A 146 -42.18 12.79 21.62
N ASP A 147 -42.69 11.59 21.38
CA ASP A 147 -42.07 10.35 21.84
C ASP A 147 -40.64 10.20 21.25
N ALA A 148 -39.66 9.97 22.11
CA ALA A 148 -38.29 9.70 21.70
C ALA A 148 -38.14 8.43 20.84
N ALA A 149 -39.07 7.47 20.93
CA ALA A 149 -39.07 6.22 20.18
C ALA A 149 -39.88 6.27 18.85
N ASN A 150 -40.81 7.22 18.72
CA ASN A 150 -41.62 7.46 17.54
C ASN A 150 -41.99 8.94 17.41
N LEU A 151 -41.24 9.68 16.60
CA LEU A 151 -41.28 11.14 16.59
C LEU A 151 -42.54 11.74 15.92
N GLU A 152 -43.34 10.90 15.26
CA GLU A 152 -44.66 11.26 14.72
C GLU A 152 -45.77 11.11 15.77
N GLN A 153 -45.46 10.55 16.94
CA GLN A 153 -46.40 10.34 18.02
C GLN A 153 -46.25 11.43 19.09
N GLU A 154 -47.33 12.17 19.29
CA GLU A 154 -47.46 13.13 20.40
C GLU A 154 -48.07 12.43 21.62
N ILE A 155 -47.49 12.72 22.79
CA ILE A 155 -47.92 12.26 24.10
C ILE A 155 -48.38 13.51 24.86
N VAL A 156 -49.69 13.62 25.07
CA VAL A 156 -50.30 14.70 25.85
C VAL A 156 -50.41 14.26 27.30
N ILE A 157 -49.82 15.02 28.22
CA ILE A 157 -49.84 14.75 29.65
C ILE A 157 -50.49 15.94 30.36
N PRO A 158 -51.64 15.76 31.03
CA PRO A 158 -52.22 16.80 31.88
C PRO A 158 -51.23 17.19 32.98
N LYS A 159 -51.01 18.48 33.21
CA LYS A 159 -50.06 18.93 34.26
C LYS A 159 -50.45 18.48 35.66
N SER A 160 -51.73 18.21 35.90
CA SER A 160 -52.24 17.63 37.15
C SER A 160 -51.79 16.18 37.39
N GLU A 161 -51.36 15.47 36.35
CA GLU A 161 -50.87 14.10 36.42
C GLU A 161 -49.34 14.02 36.50
N ILE A 162 -48.64 15.15 36.51
CA ILE A 162 -47.18 15.23 36.59
C ILE A 162 -46.76 15.34 38.06
N ASP A 163 -45.94 14.39 38.50
CA ASP A 163 -45.31 14.40 39.83
C ASP A 163 -43.95 15.13 39.78
N GLU A 164 -43.10 14.73 38.83
CA GLU A 164 -41.77 15.34 38.64
C GLU A 164 -41.44 15.53 37.16
N THR A 165 -40.73 16.61 36.84
CA THR A 165 -40.23 16.91 35.50
C THR A 165 -38.74 17.23 35.58
N GLU A 166 -37.92 16.43 34.91
CA GLU A 166 -36.47 16.59 34.88
C GLU A 166 -36.00 16.88 33.45
N ILE A 167 -35.29 18.00 33.26
CA ILE A 167 -34.65 18.32 31.98
C ILE A 167 -33.37 17.47 31.86
N SER A 168 -33.27 16.70 30.79
CA SER A 168 -32.07 15.89 30.53
C SER A 168 -30.86 16.78 30.27
N VAL A 169 -29.77 16.52 30.98
CA VAL A 169 -28.45 17.09 30.69
C VAL A 169 -27.76 16.43 29.49
N LYS A 170 -28.37 15.37 28.91
CA LYS A 170 -27.88 14.68 27.72
C LYS A 170 -28.66 15.10 26.48
N SER A 171 -27.93 15.47 25.43
CA SER A 171 -28.51 15.81 24.13
C SER A 171 -29.01 14.57 23.38
N MET A 172 -30.02 14.76 22.52
CA MET A 172 -30.42 13.72 21.54
C MET A 172 -29.40 13.57 20.41
N MET A 173 -28.55 14.58 20.18
CA MET A 173 -27.38 14.45 19.32
C MET A 173 -26.33 13.60 20.06
N PRO A 174 -25.92 12.44 19.52
CA PRO A 174 -25.03 11.52 20.23
C PRO A 174 -23.66 12.14 20.54
N ASP A 175 -23.09 11.80 21.69
CA ASP A 175 -21.66 12.05 21.94
C ASP A 175 -20.79 11.14 21.05
N GLY A 176 -19.58 11.59 20.73
CA GLY A 176 -18.60 10.79 19.99
C GLY A 176 -18.85 10.72 18.48
N LEU A 177 -19.67 11.63 17.93
CA LEU A 177 -19.97 11.70 16.49
C LEU A 177 -18.71 11.82 15.62
N ALA A 178 -17.67 12.51 16.10
CA ALA A 178 -16.43 12.63 15.35
C ALA A 178 -15.73 11.28 15.12
N SER A 179 -15.95 10.26 15.97
CA SER A 179 -15.44 8.90 15.76
C SER A 179 -16.08 8.18 14.57
N SER A 180 -17.23 8.67 14.09
CA SER A 180 -17.90 8.11 12.89
C SER A 180 -17.32 8.65 11.58
N LEU A 181 -16.47 9.66 11.65
CA LEU A 181 -15.78 10.26 10.50
C LEU A 181 -14.49 9.48 10.20
N ARG A 182 -14.12 9.44 8.92
CA ARG A 182 -12.95 8.68 8.45
C ARG A 182 -11.62 9.31 8.88
N ASN A 183 -11.56 10.63 8.98
CA ASN A 183 -10.36 11.39 9.31
C ASN A 183 -10.68 12.84 9.70
N GLN A 184 -9.66 13.58 10.14
CA GLN A 184 -9.73 15.00 10.49
C GLN A 184 -10.23 15.89 9.33
N GLY A 185 -9.96 15.51 8.08
CA GLY A 185 -10.43 16.25 6.90
C GLY A 185 -11.94 16.26 6.77
N GLU A 186 -12.60 15.11 6.96
CA GLU A 186 -14.07 15.04 6.95
C GLU A 186 -14.71 15.88 8.05
N PHE A 187 -14.06 15.99 9.21
CA PHE A 187 -14.52 16.87 10.29
C PHE A 187 -14.49 18.33 9.84
N PHE A 188 -13.38 18.78 9.26
CA PHE A 188 -13.25 20.15 8.75
C PHE A 188 -14.20 20.44 7.59
N ASP A 189 -14.40 19.49 6.68
CA ASP A 189 -15.35 19.60 5.59
C ASP A 189 -16.79 19.74 6.13
N LEU A 190 -17.20 18.86 7.06
CA LEU A 190 -18.52 18.90 7.70
C LEU A 190 -18.75 20.22 8.45
N ALA A 191 -17.79 20.62 9.28
CA ALA A 191 -17.85 21.87 10.03
C ALA A 191 -17.97 23.07 9.09
N ARG A 192 -17.17 23.11 8.01
CA ARG A 192 -17.21 24.15 6.98
C ARG A 192 -18.57 24.22 6.27
N PHE A 193 -19.17 23.08 5.94
CA PHE A 193 -20.50 23.03 5.34
C PHE A 193 -21.56 23.66 6.26
N ILE A 194 -21.61 23.23 7.53
CA ILE A 194 -22.58 23.75 8.52
C ILE A 194 -22.37 25.25 8.74
N MET A 195 -21.13 25.68 8.87
CA MET A 195 -20.71 27.08 8.97
C MET A 195 -21.14 27.96 7.78
N ASP A 196 -21.18 27.41 6.57
CA ASP A 196 -21.58 28.14 5.37
C ASP A 196 -23.10 28.22 5.22
N ILE A 197 -23.84 27.15 5.53
CA ILE A 197 -25.31 27.18 5.47
C ILE A 197 -25.92 28.00 6.62
N ALA A 198 -25.30 28.00 7.80
CA ALA A 198 -25.75 28.81 8.94
C ALA A 198 -25.65 30.32 8.64
N ARG A 199 -24.62 30.75 7.90
CA ARG A 199 -24.45 32.16 7.50
C ARG A 199 -25.22 32.51 6.22
N GLY A 200 -25.21 31.62 5.23
CA GLY A 200 -25.77 31.87 3.89
C GLY A 200 -27.26 31.50 3.76
N GLY A 201 -27.86 30.93 4.80
CA GLY A 201 -29.27 30.62 4.84
C GLY A 201 -29.71 29.51 3.88
N PRO A 202 -31.03 29.38 3.65
CA PRO A 202 -31.60 28.36 2.77
C PRO A 202 -31.07 28.38 1.33
N GLN A 203 -30.71 29.57 0.80
CA GLN A 203 -30.13 29.70 -0.53
C GLN A 203 -28.79 28.97 -0.61
N ARG A 204 -27.88 29.25 0.34
CA ARG A 204 -26.56 28.62 0.34
C ARG A 204 -26.65 27.11 0.55
N ALA A 205 -27.61 26.66 1.35
CA ALA A 205 -27.87 25.25 1.55
C ALA A 205 -28.37 24.55 0.27
N ALA A 206 -29.20 25.23 -0.54
CA ALA A 206 -29.62 24.73 -1.85
C ALA A 206 -28.45 24.65 -2.85
N GLU A 207 -27.56 25.66 -2.87
CA GLU A 207 -26.37 25.68 -3.73
C GLU A 207 -25.36 24.56 -3.43
N LEU A 208 -25.21 24.21 -2.14
CA LEU A 208 -24.27 23.20 -1.68
C LEU A 208 -24.86 21.78 -1.63
N LYS A 209 -26.18 21.64 -1.86
CA LYS A 209 -26.85 20.34 -1.82
C LYS A 209 -26.23 19.41 -2.88
N PRO A 210 -25.75 18.22 -2.50
CA PRO A 210 -25.19 17.28 -3.47
C PRO A 210 -26.24 16.85 -4.49
N SER A 211 -25.81 16.59 -5.73
CA SER A 211 -26.72 16.18 -6.79
C SER A 211 -27.36 14.81 -6.49
N PRO A 212 -28.53 14.48 -7.08
CA PRO A 212 -29.13 13.15 -6.93
C PRO A 212 -28.17 12.01 -7.32
N GLU A 213 -27.33 12.20 -8.34
CA GLU A 213 -26.31 11.23 -8.75
C GLU A 213 -25.20 11.09 -7.70
N GLN A 214 -24.77 12.21 -7.13
CA GLN A 214 -23.81 12.20 -6.04
C GLN A 214 -24.37 11.53 -4.80
N LEU A 215 -25.68 11.62 -4.55
CA LEU A 215 -26.37 10.93 -3.45
C LEU A 215 -26.78 9.49 -3.80
N ALA A 216 -26.79 9.13 -5.08
CA ALA A 216 -27.21 7.82 -5.54
C ALA A 216 -26.34 6.72 -4.91
N ILE A 217 -27.03 5.74 -4.34
CA ILE A 217 -26.43 4.56 -3.73
C ILE A 217 -26.36 3.48 -4.82
N LYS A 218 -25.15 3.07 -5.19
CA LYS A 218 -24.99 1.88 -6.05
C LYS A 218 -25.33 0.65 -5.21
N ASP A 219 -26.44 0.01 -5.54
CA ASP A 219 -26.90 -1.20 -4.87
C ASP A 219 -25.99 -2.39 -5.23
N ASP A 220 -25.02 -2.66 -4.38
CA ASP A 220 -24.07 -3.77 -4.50
C ASP A 220 -24.56 -5.07 -3.87
N THR A 221 -25.85 -5.13 -3.51
CA THR A 221 -26.49 -6.35 -3.02
C THR A 221 -26.87 -7.31 -4.16
N LYS A 222 -26.83 -6.84 -5.42
CA LYS A 222 -27.22 -7.61 -6.60
C LYS A 222 -26.11 -8.57 -7.06
N ASN A 223 -26.47 -9.79 -7.49
CA ASN A 223 -25.56 -10.85 -7.96
C ASN A 223 -24.53 -11.35 -6.91
N LEU A 224 -24.79 -11.16 -5.62
CA LEU A 224 -23.95 -11.70 -4.55
C LEU A 224 -24.22 -13.18 -4.28
N ASP A 225 -23.15 -13.94 -4.08
CA ASP A 225 -23.17 -15.31 -3.53
C ASP A 225 -23.35 -15.26 -2.00
N HIS A 226 -24.53 -14.83 -1.54
CA HIS A 226 -24.85 -14.69 -0.12
C HIS A 226 -24.60 -15.99 0.66
N ALA A 227 -25.03 -17.12 0.08
CA ALA A 227 -24.91 -18.43 0.69
C ALA A 227 -23.43 -18.83 0.86
N GLY A 228 -22.62 -18.64 -0.18
CA GLY A 228 -21.20 -18.95 -0.10
C GLY A 228 -20.43 -18.02 0.83
N ILE A 229 -20.78 -16.73 0.91
CA ILE A 229 -20.17 -15.80 1.88
C ILE A 229 -20.44 -16.30 3.30
N LEU A 230 -21.72 -16.48 3.67
CA LEU A 230 -22.11 -16.91 5.02
C LEU A 230 -21.49 -18.26 5.41
N ASN A 231 -21.41 -19.21 4.47
CA ASN A 231 -20.85 -20.54 4.72
C ASN A 231 -19.32 -20.52 4.94
N ARG A 232 -18.64 -19.44 4.56
CA ARG A 232 -17.17 -19.29 4.71
C ARG A 232 -16.76 -18.47 5.94
N LEU A 233 -17.68 -17.78 6.61
CA LEU A 233 -17.36 -16.95 7.78
C LEU A 233 -16.87 -17.82 8.94
N GLY A 234 -15.70 -17.48 9.48
CA GLY A 234 -15.10 -18.19 10.62
C GLY A 234 -14.52 -17.27 11.69
N LYS A 235 -13.66 -17.83 12.56
CA LYS A 235 -13.07 -17.08 13.70
C LYS A 235 -12.33 -15.79 13.29
N LYS A 236 -11.69 -15.78 12.12
CA LYS A 236 -11.01 -14.58 11.60
C LYS A 236 -12.00 -13.49 11.22
N ASP A 237 -13.11 -13.88 10.56
CA ASP A 237 -14.20 -12.98 10.19
C ASP A 237 -14.92 -12.44 11.41
N LEU A 238 -15.07 -13.24 12.48
CA LEU A 238 -15.60 -12.78 13.76
C LEU A 238 -14.74 -11.66 14.37
N LYS A 239 -13.41 -11.83 14.34
CA LYS A 239 -12.45 -10.82 14.82
C LYS A 239 -12.49 -9.55 13.96
N ALA A 240 -12.60 -9.68 12.64
CA ALA A 240 -12.74 -8.55 11.74
C ALA A 240 -14.06 -7.79 11.98
N GLY A 241 -15.17 -8.53 12.15
CA GLY A 241 -16.47 -7.98 12.51
C GLY A 241 -16.46 -7.22 13.84
N GLU A 242 -15.73 -7.70 14.85
CA GLU A 242 -15.53 -6.99 16.13
C GLU A 242 -14.90 -5.61 15.90
N VAL A 243 -13.85 -5.54 15.08
CA VAL A 243 -13.14 -4.29 14.77
C VAL A 243 -14.10 -3.29 14.12
N PHE A 244 -14.84 -3.72 13.10
CA PHE A 244 -15.80 -2.86 12.44
C PHE A 244 -16.94 -2.41 13.37
N TYR A 245 -17.48 -3.31 14.19
CA TYR A 245 -18.52 -2.97 15.17
C TYR A 245 -18.03 -1.91 16.17
N ARG A 246 -16.84 -2.12 16.74
CA ARG A 246 -16.22 -1.18 17.68
C ARG A 246 -15.85 0.15 17.02
N GLY A 247 -15.56 0.16 15.72
CA GLY A 247 -15.28 1.40 14.99
C GLY A 247 -16.54 2.18 14.61
N LEU A 248 -17.64 1.50 14.28
CA LEU A 248 -18.73 2.09 13.50
C LEU A 248 -20.11 1.98 14.16
N CYS A 249 -20.35 0.92 14.93
CA CYS A 249 -21.69 0.60 15.45
C CYS A 249 -21.84 0.94 16.94
N VAL A 250 -20.72 0.89 17.69
CA VAL A 250 -20.71 1.04 19.15
C VAL A 250 -21.31 2.36 19.63
N ASN A 251 -21.11 3.45 18.90
CA ASN A 251 -21.58 4.79 19.28
C ASN A 251 -23.11 4.91 19.31
N CYS A 252 -23.81 4.03 18.59
CA CYS A 252 -25.27 4.00 18.57
C CYS A 252 -25.82 2.86 19.43
N HIS A 253 -25.17 1.69 19.37
CA HIS A 253 -25.71 0.44 19.93
C HIS A 253 -25.06 -0.01 21.25
N GLY A 254 -24.08 0.74 21.77
CA GLY A 254 -23.36 0.40 23.00
C GLY A 254 -22.25 -0.63 22.77
N ALA A 255 -21.29 -0.69 23.70
CA ALA A 255 -20.13 -1.60 23.58
C ALA A 255 -20.49 -3.07 23.83
N ASP A 256 -21.58 -3.31 24.57
CA ASP A 256 -22.05 -4.63 24.98
C ASP A 256 -23.24 -5.13 24.13
N GLY A 257 -23.72 -4.28 23.21
CA GLY A 257 -24.89 -4.53 22.36
C GLY A 257 -26.23 -4.62 23.11
N ASN A 258 -26.29 -4.34 24.41
CA ASN A 258 -27.50 -4.44 25.23
C ASN A 258 -27.91 -3.11 25.88
N GLU A 259 -26.97 -2.19 26.04
CA GLU A 259 -27.20 -0.84 26.53
C GLU A 259 -26.95 0.17 25.40
N PRO A 260 -27.94 0.42 24.52
CA PRO A 260 -27.75 1.34 23.40
C PRO A 260 -27.42 2.75 23.88
N SER A 261 -26.41 3.35 23.27
CA SER A 261 -26.03 4.74 23.52
C SER A 261 -27.06 5.73 22.97
N LEU A 262 -27.83 5.33 21.95
CA LEU A 262 -28.96 6.09 21.43
C LEU A 262 -30.29 5.53 21.93
N PRO A 263 -31.21 6.37 22.47
CA PRO A 263 -32.55 5.92 22.89
C PRO A 263 -33.37 5.27 21.76
N THR A 264 -33.12 5.65 20.51
CA THR A 264 -33.79 5.12 19.32
C THR A 264 -33.17 3.82 18.80
N ALA A 265 -31.96 3.47 19.23
CA ALA A 265 -31.29 2.23 18.85
C ALA A 265 -31.85 1.04 19.66
N ARG A 266 -31.83 -0.15 19.06
CA ARG A 266 -32.30 -1.37 19.69
C ARG A 266 -31.15 -2.16 20.31
N ALA A 267 -31.40 -2.74 21.47
CA ALA A 267 -30.51 -3.70 22.11
C ALA A 267 -30.52 -5.02 21.34
N PHE A 268 -29.36 -5.41 20.80
CA PHE A 268 -29.22 -6.63 19.99
C PHE A 268 -29.48 -7.90 20.78
N GLY A 269 -29.14 -7.97 22.06
CA GLY A 269 -29.34 -9.21 22.82
C GLY A 269 -30.76 -9.38 23.36
N THR A 270 -31.50 -8.31 23.62
CA THR A 270 -32.75 -8.38 24.41
C THR A 270 -33.99 -7.86 23.70
N GLN A 271 -33.85 -7.05 22.66
CA GLN A 271 -34.98 -6.43 21.96
C GLN A 271 -35.18 -7.02 20.55
N LYS A 272 -36.44 -7.02 20.10
CA LYS A 272 -36.83 -7.42 18.75
C LYS A 272 -36.34 -6.40 17.71
N LEU A 273 -35.63 -6.88 16.69
CA LEU A 273 -35.13 -6.01 15.61
C LEU A 273 -36.26 -5.68 14.62
N LYS A 274 -36.55 -4.39 14.45
CA LYS A 274 -37.66 -3.89 13.62
C LYS A 274 -37.61 -4.37 12.15
N PHE A 275 -36.41 -4.57 11.61
CA PHE A 275 -36.20 -4.82 10.17
C PHE A 275 -35.79 -6.25 9.82
N GLY A 276 -35.86 -7.15 10.81
CA GLY A 276 -35.49 -8.55 10.69
C GLY A 276 -34.16 -8.87 11.39
N ALA A 277 -34.10 -10.07 11.94
CA ALA A 277 -32.99 -10.52 12.77
C ALA A 277 -32.16 -11.63 12.10
N ASP A 278 -32.51 -12.10 10.90
CA ASP A 278 -31.70 -13.06 10.16
C ASP A 278 -30.51 -12.38 9.46
N PRO A 279 -29.42 -13.14 9.16
CA PRO A 279 -28.19 -12.56 8.62
C PRO A 279 -28.39 -11.73 7.35
N HIS A 280 -29.24 -12.17 6.43
CA HIS A 280 -29.48 -11.47 5.16
C HIS A 280 -30.25 -10.18 5.36
N ARG A 281 -31.27 -10.15 6.22
CA ARG A 281 -31.99 -8.89 6.52
C ARG A 281 -31.16 -7.90 7.31
N MET A 282 -30.31 -8.37 8.22
CA MET A 282 -29.33 -7.51 8.89
C MET A 282 -28.32 -6.94 7.88
N PHE A 283 -27.84 -7.76 6.94
CA PHE A 283 -26.99 -7.31 5.84
C PHE A 283 -27.69 -6.25 4.98
N LEU A 284 -28.96 -6.44 4.61
CA LEU A 284 -29.73 -5.44 3.87
C LEU A 284 -29.91 -4.15 4.65
N THR A 285 -30.11 -4.24 5.97
CA THR A 285 -30.17 -3.06 6.85
C THR A 285 -28.86 -2.27 6.81
N LEU A 286 -27.71 -2.94 6.85
CA LEU A 286 -26.40 -2.28 6.67
C LEU A 286 -26.20 -1.76 5.25
N SER A 287 -26.84 -2.36 4.25
CA SER A 287 -26.64 -2.02 2.84
C SER A 287 -27.48 -0.83 2.40
N HIS A 288 -28.72 -0.75 2.87
CA HIS A 288 -29.72 0.24 2.43
C HIS A 288 -30.00 1.30 3.50
N GLY A 289 -29.60 1.03 4.76
CA GLY A 289 -29.99 1.84 5.91
C GLY A 289 -31.46 1.61 6.25
N ASN A 290 -31.87 2.00 7.46
CA ASN A 290 -33.28 1.97 7.83
C ASN A 290 -33.59 2.88 9.04
N GLY A 291 -34.70 3.61 8.99
CA GLY A 291 -35.02 4.64 9.98
C GLY A 291 -33.94 5.71 10.09
N LEU A 292 -33.36 5.85 11.28
CA LEU A 292 -32.25 6.76 11.58
C LEU A 292 -30.86 6.15 11.29
N MET A 293 -30.78 4.87 10.97
CA MET A 293 -29.52 4.19 10.65
C MET A 293 -29.16 4.40 9.17
N ALA A 294 -28.02 5.04 8.92
CA ALA A 294 -27.49 5.22 7.57
C ALA A 294 -26.91 3.92 6.98
N PRO A 295 -26.91 3.76 5.64
CA PRO A 295 -26.25 2.63 4.98
C PRO A 295 -24.72 2.70 5.11
N MET A 296 -24.08 1.54 5.27
CA MET A 296 -22.63 1.38 5.45
C MET A 296 -21.93 0.98 4.13
N LEU A 297 -22.08 1.82 3.11
CA LEU A 297 -21.60 1.54 1.74
C LEU A 297 -20.08 1.59 1.56
N TYR A 298 -19.37 2.09 2.56
CA TYR A 298 -17.91 2.08 2.59
C TYR A 298 -17.36 0.70 2.98
N LEU A 299 -18.21 -0.21 3.46
CA LEU A 299 -17.89 -1.61 3.67
C LEU A 299 -18.28 -2.42 2.44
N SER A 300 -17.37 -3.28 1.98
CA SER A 300 -17.68 -4.32 1.00
C SER A 300 -18.82 -5.22 1.52
N PRO A 301 -19.52 -5.92 0.62
CA PRO A 301 -20.57 -6.84 1.04
C PRO A 301 -20.09 -7.90 2.04
N LYS A 302 -18.86 -8.40 1.89
CA LYS A 302 -18.26 -9.34 2.85
C LYS A 302 -18.03 -8.70 4.22
N GLU A 303 -17.52 -7.47 4.29
CA GLU A 303 -17.29 -6.77 5.56
C GLU A 303 -18.59 -6.47 6.30
N ARG A 304 -19.67 -6.12 5.58
CA ARG A 304 -21.02 -6.02 6.19
C ARG A 304 -21.44 -7.35 6.80
N TYR A 305 -21.21 -8.48 6.10
CA TYR A 305 -21.49 -9.80 6.66
C TYR A 305 -20.60 -10.16 7.86
N GLN A 306 -19.36 -9.67 7.93
CA GLN A 306 -18.49 -9.85 9.10
C GLN A 306 -19.04 -9.10 10.31
N VAL A 307 -19.51 -7.86 10.15
CA VAL A 307 -20.21 -7.10 11.21
C VAL A 307 -21.44 -7.86 11.70
N VAL A 308 -22.28 -8.34 10.76
CA VAL A 308 -23.46 -9.15 11.09
C VAL A 308 -23.07 -10.41 11.85
N HIS A 309 -22.02 -11.11 11.41
CA HIS A 309 -21.53 -12.31 12.08
C HIS A 309 -21.08 -12.03 13.51
N TYR A 310 -20.35 -10.93 13.74
CA TYR A 310 -19.97 -10.51 15.09
C TYR A 310 -21.16 -10.19 15.98
N ILE A 311 -22.08 -9.34 15.54
CA ILE A 311 -23.28 -8.97 16.32
C ILE A 311 -24.05 -10.23 16.72
N ARG A 312 -24.23 -11.13 15.76
CA ARG A 312 -25.00 -12.35 15.95
C ARG A 312 -24.35 -13.31 16.94
N GLU A 313 -23.06 -13.57 16.78
CA GLU A 313 -22.34 -14.51 17.65
C GLU A 313 -22.03 -13.93 19.03
N ALA A 314 -21.70 -12.64 19.12
CA ALA A 314 -21.29 -11.99 20.37
C ALA A 314 -22.48 -11.55 21.23
N PHE A 315 -23.59 -11.10 20.63
CA PHE A 315 -24.69 -10.47 21.37
C PHE A 315 -26.01 -11.24 21.26
N MET A 316 -26.33 -11.82 20.09
CA MET A 316 -27.67 -12.38 19.85
C MET A 316 -27.80 -13.87 20.20
N LYS A 317 -26.80 -14.69 19.88
CA LYS A 317 -26.88 -16.16 19.87
C LYS A 317 -27.46 -16.80 21.13
N ASP A 318 -27.09 -16.27 22.28
CA ASP A 318 -27.47 -16.84 23.57
C ASP A 318 -28.67 -16.13 24.23
N ARG A 319 -29.10 -14.99 23.69
CA ARG A 319 -29.98 -14.06 24.41
C ARG A 319 -31.17 -13.55 23.60
N ASN A 320 -31.04 -13.40 22.28
CA ASN A 320 -32.09 -12.81 21.45
C ASN A 320 -33.07 -13.89 20.96
N PRO A 321 -34.38 -13.75 21.23
CA PRO A 321 -35.39 -14.74 20.85
C PRO A 321 -35.61 -14.86 19.34
N ASP A 322 -35.22 -13.85 18.55
CA ASP A 322 -35.33 -13.85 17.08
C ASP A 322 -34.03 -14.35 16.39
N TYR A 323 -33.10 -14.97 17.14
CA TYR A 323 -31.86 -15.52 16.56
C TYR A 323 -32.15 -16.67 15.58
N VAL A 324 -31.88 -16.44 14.28
CA VAL A 324 -32.07 -17.46 13.22
C VAL A 324 -30.81 -18.27 12.99
N LYS A 325 -30.81 -19.58 13.23
CA LYS A 325 -29.64 -20.44 12.93
C LYS A 325 -29.41 -20.55 11.41
N ILE A 326 -28.14 -20.43 11.00
CA ILE A 326 -27.75 -20.65 9.60
C ILE A 326 -27.65 -22.16 9.34
N ASP A 327 -28.60 -22.71 8.60
CA ASP A 327 -28.60 -24.12 8.17
C ASP A 327 -28.70 -24.26 6.64
N LYS A 328 -28.69 -25.49 6.14
CA LYS A 328 -28.77 -25.77 4.70
C LYS A 328 -30.05 -25.22 4.06
N SER A 329 -31.16 -25.20 4.80
CA SER A 329 -32.45 -24.70 4.32
C SER A 329 -32.40 -23.18 4.15
N TYR A 330 -31.91 -22.48 5.18
CA TYR A 330 -31.70 -21.03 5.13
C TYR A 330 -30.78 -20.64 3.96
N LEU A 331 -29.62 -21.30 3.83
CA LEU A 331 -28.67 -21.03 2.75
C LEU A 331 -29.28 -21.29 1.36
N ALA A 332 -30.13 -22.30 1.21
CA ALA A 332 -30.80 -22.60 -0.05
C ALA A 332 -31.80 -21.51 -0.46
N GLY A 333 -32.48 -20.90 0.52
CA GLY A 333 -33.47 -19.84 0.33
C GLY A 333 -32.91 -18.43 0.09
N LEU A 334 -31.59 -18.24 0.16
CA LEU A 334 -30.95 -16.95 -0.14
C LEU A 334 -30.92 -16.64 -1.64
N PRO A 335 -30.95 -15.35 -2.03
CA PRO A 335 -30.76 -14.94 -3.43
C PRO A 335 -29.49 -15.55 -4.03
N LYS A 336 -29.57 -15.94 -5.30
CA LYS A 336 -28.44 -16.53 -6.03
C LYS A 336 -27.57 -15.43 -6.65
N GLY A 337 -26.27 -15.68 -6.66
CA GLY A 337 -25.29 -14.81 -7.28
C GLY A 337 -23.94 -15.50 -7.41
N THR A 338 -23.01 -14.83 -8.06
CA THR A 338 -21.66 -15.35 -8.36
C THR A 338 -20.55 -14.53 -7.70
N ASP A 339 -20.86 -13.31 -7.28
CA ASP A 339 -19.88 -12.41 -6.68
C ASP A 339 -19.65 -12.77 -5.20
N LYS A 340 -18.39 -12.89 -4.80
CA LYS A 340 -17.98 -13.18 -3.42
C LYS A 340 -18.03 -11.94 -2.52
N GLY A 341 -18.28 -10.76 -3.07
CA GLY A 341 -18.38 -9.50 -2.32
C GLY A 341 -17.07 -9.06 -1.68
N GLU A 342 -15.93 -9.53 -2.24
CA GLU A 342 -14.58 -9.31 -1.67
C GLU A 342 -13.90 -8.02 -2.14
N ALA A 343 -14.36 -7.43 -3.25
CA ALA A 343 -13.76 -6.24 -3.81
C ALA A 343 -14.83 -5.29 -4.36
N MET A 344 -14.60 -3.99 -4.21
CA MET A 344 -15.32 -2.99 -5.00
C MET A 344 -14.75 -3.05 -6.43
N PRO A 345 -15.58 -3.21 -7.48
CA PRO A 345 -15.09 -3.21 -8.85
C PRO A 345 -14.38 -1.88 -9.15
N ARG A 346 -13.09 -1.94 -9.48
CA ARG A 346 -12.26 -0.78 -9.82
C ARG A 346 -12.25 -0.58 -11.34
N LYS A 347 -12.21 0.68 -11.77
CA LYS A 347 -11.95 1.01 -13.17
C LYS A 347 -10.47 0.79 -13.46
N PRO A 348 -10.11 0.27 -14.65
CA PRO A 348 -8.71 0.17 -15.06
C PRO A 348 -8.02 1.53 -15.04
N SER A 349 -6.81 1.58 -14.48
CA SER A 349 -5.94 2.76 -14.53
C SER A 349 -5.37 2.95 -15.94
N ASP A 350 -5.13 4.19 -16.32
CA ASP A 350 -4.37 4.50 -17.53
C ASP A 350 -2.89 4.15 -17.33
N VAL A 351 -2.38 3.21 -18.13
CA VAL A 351 -0.98 2.75 -18.14
C VAL A 351 -0.19 3.37 -19.30
N GLY A 352 -0.69 4.42 -19.96
CA GLY A 352 0.02 5.05 -21.07
C GLY A 352 0.24 4.11 -22.28
N PRO A 353 1.23 4.38 -23.14
CA PRO A 353 1.47 3.63 -24.37
C PRO A 353 2.22 2.29 -24.17
N ALA A 354 2.92 2.13 -23.03
CA ALA A 354 3.66 0.92 -22.72
C ALA A 354 3.60 0.53 -21.24
N LEU A 355 3.73 -0.76 -20.94
CA LEU A 355 3.80 -1.31 -19.59
C LEU A 355 5.03 -2.21 -19.40
N ALA A 356 5.91 -1.83 -18.48
CA ALA A 356 6.99 -2.69 -18.00
C ALA A 356 6.44 -3.67 -16.96
N SER A 357 6.59 -4.97 -17.23
CA SER A 357 6.08 -6.05 -16.38
C SER A 357 6.69 -7.39 -16.76
N GLN A 358 6.27 -8.48 -16.11
CA GLN A 358 6.38 -9.82 -16.69
C GLN A 358 5.24 -10.07 -17.67
N LEU A 359 5.46 -10.94 -18.65
CA LEU A 359 4.39 -11.49 -19.48
C LEU A 359 4.20 -12.96 -19.10
N GLU A 360 3.03 -13.27 -18.55
CA GLU A 360 2.72 -14.58 -18.00
C GLU A 360 3.77 -15.02 -16.95
N ARG A 361 4.18 -16.29 -16.97
CA ARG A 361 5.33 -16.81 -16.22
C ARG A 361 6.53 -17.11 -17.11
N ARG A 362 6.44 -16.79 -18.41
CA ARG A 362 7.45 -17.17 -19.41
C ARG A 362 8.48 -16.07 -19.64
N VAL A 363 8.08 -14.81 -19.58
CA VAL A 363 8.97 -13.65 -19.78
C VAL A 363 8.95 -12.81 -18.52
N ASN A 364 10.09 -12.72 -17.87
CA ASN A 364 10.26 -12.11 -16.56
C ASN A 364 10.57 -10.60 -16.61
N SER A 365 11.09 -10.09 -17.73
CA SER A 365 11.29 -8.67 -17.98
C SER A 365 10.79 -8.33 -19.37
N ALA A 366 9.60 -7.73 -19.45
CA ALA A 366 8.94 -7.39 -20.70
C ALA A 366 8.52 -5.94 -20.76
N LEU A 367 8.56 -5.36 -21.96
CA LEU A 367 7.89 -4.11 -22.28
C LEU A 367 6.79 -4.38 -23.29
N THR A 368 5.55 -4.17 -22.89
CA THR A 368 4.37 -4.38 -23.73
C THR A 368 3.86 -3.03 -24.23
N ILE A 369 3.70 -2.87 -25.54
CA ILE A 369 3.45 -1.59 -26.24
C ILE A 369 2.16 -1.68 -27.04
N LYS A 370 1.33 -0.64 -26.94
CA LYS A 370 0.12 -0.47 -27.77
C LYS A 370 0.52 0.03 -29.16
N LEU A 371 0.13 -0.68 -30.21
CA LEU A 371 0.41 -0.30 -31.61
C LEU A 371 -0.82 0.27 -32.34
N GLY A 372 -1.98 0.32 -31.68
CA GLY A 372 -3.27 0.66 -32.28
C GLY A 372 -4.30 -0.39 -31.88
N THR A 373 -4.79 -1.17 -32.86
CA THR A 373 -5.66 -2.33 -32.59
C THR A 373 -4.89 -3.58 -32.14
N MET A 374 -3.56 -3.57 -32.37
CA MET A 374 -2.62 -4.62 -31.97
C MET A 374 -1.78 -4.19 -30.77
N THR A 375 -1.23 -5.19 -30.09
CA THR A 375 -0.29 -5.03 -28.98
C THR A 375 0.92 -5.93 -29.22
N ILE A 376 2.12 -5.39 -29.04
CA ILE A 376 3.39 -6.12 -29.12
C ILE A 376 4.07 -6.15 -27.75
N SER A 377 4.77 -7.22 -27.43
CA SER A 377 5.58 -7.34 -26.22
C SER A 377 6.99 -7.78 -26.57
N TYR A 378 7.98 -7.16 -25.95
CA TYR A 378 9.40 -7.49 -26.10
C TYR A 378 9.96 -8.06 -24.80
N ASP A 379 10.75 -9.12 -24.90
CA ASP A 379 11.62 -9.56 -23.82
C ASP A 379 12.84 -8.64 -23.76
N LEU A 380 12.98 -7.86 -22.69
CA LEU A 380 14.03 -6.84 -22.57
C LEU A 380 15.43 -7.43 -22.33
N HIS A 381 15.52 -8.72 -22.00
CA HIS A 381 16.80 -9.40 -21.84
C HIS A 381 17.36 -9.96 -23.14
N THR A 382 16.53 -10.11 -24.18
CA THR A 382 16.92 -10.66 -25.49
C THR A 382 16.55 -9.76 -26.67
N MET A 383 15.73 -8.73 -26.43
CA MET A 383 15.04 -7.91 -27.44
C MET A 383 14.24 -8.73 -28.48
N ALA A 384 13.95 -10.00 -28.19
CA ALA A 384 13.05 -10.80 -28.99
C ALA A 384 11.59 -10.42 -28.72
N GLN A 385 10.73 -10.60 -29.72
CA GLN A 385 9.29 -10.45 -29.51
C GLN A 385 8.78 -11.56 -28.58
N ALA A 386 8.32 -11.17 -27.40
CA ALA A 386 7.67 -12.03 -26.42
C ALA A 386 6.26 -12.44 -26.89
N GLY A 387 5.54 -11.55 -27.57
CA GLY A 387 4.21 -11.83 -28.12
C GLY A 387 3.69 -10.70 -29.00
N LEU A 388 2.71 -11.00 -29.85
CA LEU A 388 1.95 -10.04 -30.64
C LEU A 388 0.51 -10.55 -30.75
N TRP A 389 -0.47 -9.72 -30.41
CA TRP A 389 -1.89 -10.08 -30.43
C TRP A 389 -2.78 -8.93 -30.90
N GLN A 390 -4.01 -9.27 -31.30
CA GLN A 390 -5.05 -8.32 -31.69
C GLN A 390 -6.21 -8.36 -30.72
N GLY A 391 -6.78 -7.19 -30.40
CA GLY A 391 -8.00 -7.10 -29.57
C GLY A 391 -7.72 -6.87 -28.10
N GLY A 392 -7.19 -5.69 -27.78
CA GLY A 392 -6.92 -5.26 -26.40
C GLY A 392 -5.44 -5.22 -26.04
N PHE A 393 -5.16 -4.76 -24.82
CA PHE A 393 -3.80 -4.62 -24.29
C PHE A 393 -3.44 -5.82 -23.42
N LEU A 394 -3.48 -5.68 -22.10
CA LEU A 394 -3.24 -6.75 -21.14
C LEU A 394 -4.45 -6.93 -20.24
N ASN A 395 -4.77 -8.18 -19.90
CA ASN A 395 -5.65 -8.47 -18.78
C ASN A 395 -4.85 -8.33 -17.48
N LEU A 396 -5.23 -7.32 -16.68
CA LEU A 396 -4.58 -6.97 -15.42
C LEU A 396 -5.43 -7.31 -14.19
N ASP A 397 -6.57 -7.99 -14.35
CA ASP A 397 -7.59 -8.19 -13.32
C ASP A 397 -7.12 -8.92 -12.07
N LYS A 398 -6.03 -9.68 -12.18
CA LYS A 398 -5.43 -10.43 -11.07
C LYS A 398 -4.13 -9.82 -10.55
N THR A 399 -3.67 -8.75 -11.18
CA THR A 399 -2.38 -8.11 -10.89
C THR A 399 -2.55 -7.01 -9.86
N GLN A 400 -1.43 -6.43 -9.45
CA GLN A 400 -1.36 -5.28 -8.56
C GLN A 400 -2.09 -4.05 -9.11
N HIS A 401 -2.30 -3.94 -10.41
CA HIS A 401 -3.05 -2.82 -11.00
C HIS A 401 -4.55 -2.84 -10.63
N MET A 402 -5.12 -4.01 -10.31
CA MET A 402 -6.56 -4.18 -10.05
C MET A 402 -6.88 -4.83 -8.69
N ARG A 403 -5.95 -5.58 -8.09
CA ARG A 403 -6.13 -6.29 -6.81
C ARG A 403 -5.11 -5.86 -5.76
N GLY A 404 -5.55 -5.78 -4.51
CA GLY A 404 -4.73 -5.35 -3.38
C GLY A 404 -3.45 -6.18 -3.23
N ARG A 405 -3.59 -7.52 -3.22
CA ARG A 405 -2.43 -8.43 -3.13
C ARG A 405 -1.76 -8.74 -4.47
N GLY A 406 -2.43 -8.50 -5.60
CA GLY A 406 -1.87 -8.64 -6.93
C GLY A 406 -1.24 -10.00 -7.29
N GLU A 407 -1.84 -11.13 -6.87
CA GLU A 407 -1.19 -12.46 -6.94
C GLU A 407 -1.14 -13.10 -8.34
N GLY A 408 -1.74 -12.44 -9.33
CA GLY A 408 -1.73 -12.87 -10.73
C GLY A 408 -0.55 -12.34 -11.52
N VAL A 409 -0.60 -12.56 -12.82
CA VAL A 409 0.39 -12.10 -13.79
C VAL A 409 -0.34 -11.41 -14.94
N PRO A 410 0.26 -10.41 -15.61
CA PRO A 410 -0.29 -9.85 -16.84
C PRO A 410 -0.44 -10.94 -17.91
N LEU A 411 -1.62 -11.01 -18.53
CA LEU A 411 -1.92 -11.92 -19.63
C LEU A 411 -2.28 -11.12 -20.88
N PRO A 412 -1.95 -11.59 -22.10
CA PRO A 412 -2.54 -11.05 -23.32
C PRO A 412 -4.06 -11.01 -23.22
N GLN A 413 -4.67 -9.86 -23.54
CA GLN A 413 -6.14 -9.74 -23.54
C GLN A 413 -6.75 -10.29 -24.85
N GLY A 414 -6.01 -10.17 -25.95
CA GLY A 414 -6.49 -10.49 -27.29
C GLY A 414 -5.92 -11.78 -27.85
N GLU A 415 -6.27 -12.06 -29.10
CA GLU A 415 -5.89 -13.28 -29.81
C GLU A 415 -4.46 -13.17 -30.37
N PRO A 416 -3.56 -14.13 -30.07
CA PRO A 416 -2.21 -14.17 -30.62
C PRO A 416 -2.20 -14.21 -32.16
N ILE A 417 -1.25 -13.50 -32.78
CA ILE A 417 -1.04 -13.53 -34.23
C ILE A 417 0.24 -14.31 -34.54
N GLU A 418 0.15 -15.65 -34.52
CA GLU A 418 1.29 -16.57 -34.69
C GLU A 418 2.11 -16.35 -35.98
N ARG A 419 1.47 -15.85 -37.04
CA ARG A 419 2.12 -15.52 -38.32
C ARG A 419 3.13 -14.37 -38.22
N PHE A 420 3.11 -13.63 -37.11
CA PHE A 420 4.11 -12.62 -36.76
C PHE A 420 5.02 -13.07 -35.62
N SER A 421 5.14 -14.37 -35.33
CA SER A 421 6.18 -14.83 -34.40
C SER A 421 7.57 -14.72 -35.06
N GLY A 422 8.64 -14.77 -34.26
CA GLY A 422 10.01 -14.88 -34.78
C GLY A 422 10.78 -13.58 -35.02
N TRP A 423 10.34 -12.43 -34.49
CA TRP A 423 11.18 -11.24 -34.41
C TRP A 423 12.31 -11.45 -33.38
N GLN A 424 13.55 -11.61 -33.85
CA GLN A 424 14.70 -11.95 -33.00
C GLN A 424 16.03 -11.53 -33.66
N TRP A 425 16.88 -10.84 -32.91
CA TRP A 425 18.26 -10.54 -33.31
C TRP A 425 19.17 -11.77 -33.19
N GLY A 426 20.09 -11.92 -34.15
CA GLY A 426 21.20 -12.87 -34.04
C GLY A 426 22.43 -12.22 -33.43
N HIS A 427 23.33 -13.06 -32.94
CA HIS A 427 24.58 -12.66 -32.30
C HIS A 427 25.74 -13.47 -32.86
N ASP A 428 26.88 -12.81 -33.06
CA ASP A 428 28.08 -13.42 -33.65
C ASP A 428 27.75 -14.15 -34.98
N GLY A 429 26.86 -13.57 -35.79
CA GLY A 429 26.46 -14.10 -37.10
C GLY A 429 25.51 -15.30 -37.09
N THR A 430 24.92 -15.67 -35.94
CA THR A 430 23.91 -16.75 -35.86
C THR A 430 22.66 -16.37 -35.07
N LEU A 431 21.48 -16.84 -35.51
CA LEU A 431 20.22 -16.70 -34.76
C LEU A 431 20.05 -17.78 -33.68
N ASP A 432 20.83 -18.85 -33.78
CA ASP A 432 20.77 -20.03 -32.91
C ASP A 432 22.04 -20.09 -32.04
N TYR A 433 22.35 -18.97 -31.37
CA TYR A 433 23.49 -18.86 -30.47
C TYR A 433 23.31 -19.72 -29.20
N PRO A 434 24.38 -20.30 -28.64
CA PRO A 434 24.31 -21.14 -27.46
C PRO A 434 23.89 -20.33 -26.24
N ARG A 435 22.94 -20.87 -25.46
CA ARG A 435 22.53 -20.29 -24.16
C ARG A 435 23.21 -20.94 -22.96
N GLN A 436 24.10 -21.90 -23.19
CA GLN A 436 24.85 -22.55 -22.13
C GLN A 436 25.74 -21.53 -21.40
N GLY A 437 25.66 -21.51 -20.06
CA GLY A 437 26.42 -20.57 -19.24
C GLY A 437 25.81 -19.16 -19.12
N LEU A 438 24.70 -18.88 -19.82
CA LEU A 438 23.94 -17.64 -19.62
C LEU A 438 23.06 -17.75 -18.37
N LEU A 439 22.76 -16.60 -17.77
CA LEU A 439 21.82 -16.53 -16.66
C LEU A 439 20.41 -16.84 -17.18
N PRO A 440 19.67 -17.78 -16.57
CA PRO A 440 18.39 -18.26 -17.12
C PRO A 440 17.29 -17.19 -17.16
N ARG A 441 17.47 -16.10 -16.42
CA ARG A 441 16.51 -15.03 -16.17
C ARG A 441 17.16 -13.64 -16.18
N GLY A 442 18.36 -13.52 -16.74
CA GLY A 442 19.11 -12.27 -16.82
C GLY A 442 19.29 -11.79 -18.27
N PRO A 443 19.82 -10.58 -18.45
CA PRO A 443 20.13 -10.05 -19.78
C PRO A 443 21.20 -10.89 -20.47
N LEU A 444 21.18 -10.89 -21.81
CA LEU A 444 22.29 -11.39 -22.61
C LEU A 444 23.59 -10.60 -22.31
N PRO A 445 24.78 -11.17 -22.61
CA PRO A 445 26.03 -10.46 -22.45
C PRO A 445 26.04 -9.11 -23.17
N THR A 446 26.61 -8.07 -22.55
CA THR A 446 26.63 -6.70 -23.10
C THR A 446 27.30 -6.60 -24.47
N LYS A 447 28.22 -7.51 -24.80
CA LYS A 447 28.81 -7.60 -26.14
C LYS A 447 27.77 -7.90 -27.23
N TRP A 448 26.72 -8.64 -26.89
CA TRP A 448 25.66 -9.08 -27.79
C TRP A 448 24.47 -8.13 -27.74
N LEU A 449 24.04 -7.74 -26.53
CA LEU A 449 22.89 -6.88 -26.34
C LEU A 449 23.08 -5.94 -25.15
N GLU A 450 22.87 -4.65 -25.39
CA GLU A 450 22.77 -3.62 -24.36
C GLU A 450 21.44 -2.89 -24.55
N TYR A 451 20.41 -3.27 -23.79
CA TYR A 451 19.15 -2.50 -23.76
C TYR A 451 19.34 -1.23 -22.93
N ARG A 452 19.09 -0.07 -23.54
CA ARG A 452 19.33 1.25 -22.94
C ARG A 452 18.09 1.90 -22.36
N GLY A 453 16.92 1.48 -22.79
CA GLY A 453 15.66 2.05 -22.36
C GLY A 453 14.69 2.29 -23.50
N HIS A 454 13.69 3.11 -23.23
CA HIS A 454 12.71 3.52 -24.23
C HIS A 454 12.31 4.98 -24.04
N TYR A 455 12.05 5.64 -25.17
CA TYR A 455 11.53 6.99 -25.25
C TYR A 455 10.03 6.96 -25.50
N LEU A 456 9.31 7.91 -24.91
CA LEU A 456 7.91 8.16 -25.15
C LEU A 456 7.74 9.48 -25.91
N HIS A 457 7.01 9.44 -27.02
CA HIS A 457 6.67 10.64 -27.79
C HIS A 457 5.19 10.59 -28.18
N GLY A 458 4.35 11.27 -27.38
CA GLY A 458 2.90 11.05 -27.42
C GLY A 458 2.58 9.58 -27.15
N ASN A 459 1.83 8.92 -28.05
CA ASN A 459 1.52 7.49 -27.92
C ASN A 459 2.56 6.57 -28.59
N SER A 460 3.61 7.12 -29.18
CA SER A 460 4.67 6.35 -29.81
C SER A 460 5.78 6.00 -28.83
N VAL A 461 6.36 4.82 -28.99
CA VAL A 461 7.47 4.32 -28.17
C VAL A 461 8.66 4.05 -29.07
N VAL A 462 9.82 4.62 -28.74
CA VAL A 462 11.09 4.33 -29.43
C VAL A 462 11.98 3.53 -28.50
N LEU A 463 12.31 2.31 -28.88
CA LEU A 463 13.23 1.44 -28.15
C LEU A 463 14.67 1.83 -28.50
N SER A 464 15.55 1.84 -27.50
CA SER A 464 16.98 2.10 -27.68
C SER A 464 17.80 0.95 -27.14
N TYR A 465 18.66 0.39 -27.99
CA TYR A 465 19.52 -0.72 -27.62
C TYR A 465 20.74 -0.81 -28.56
N LYS A 466 21.71 -1.67 -28.21
CA LYS A 466 22.80 -2.08 -29.11
C LYS A 466 22.73 -3.57 -29.37
N ILE A 467 22.98 -3.98 -30.61
CA ILE A 467 23.15 -5.38 -31.02
C ILE A 467 24.56 -5.53 -31.57
N ASP A 468 25.33 -6.46 -31.01
CA ASP A 468 26.73 -6.72 -31.41
C ASP A 468 27.55 -5.41 -31.52
N GLY A 469 27.36 -4.50 -30.55
CA GLY A 469 28.00 -3.18 -30.47
C GLY A 469 27.37 -2.06 -31.31
N ARG A 470 26.49 -2.38 -32.27
CA ARG A 470 25.86 -1.44 -33.20
C ARG A 470 24.58 -0.84 -32.60
N GLU A 471 24.46 0.48 -32.60
CA GLU A 471 23.29 1.18 -32.04
C GLU A 471 22.03 0.99 -32.90
N VAL A 472 20.89 0.77 -32.26
CA VAL A 472 19.59 0.64 -32.89
C VAL A 472 18.56 1.49 -32.15
N LEU A 473 17.86 2.34 -32.89
CA LEU A 473 16.58 2.92 -32.46
C LEU A 473 15.46 2.23 -33.25
N GLU A 474 14.45 1.73 -32.54
CA GLU A 474 13.33 1.01 -33.13
C GLU A 474 12.00 1.66 -32.78
N LEU A 475 11.20 1.97 -33.80
CA LEU A 475 9.84 2.47 -33.68
C LEU A 475 8.85 1.43 -34.23
N PRO A 476 8.25 0.58 -33.37
CA PRO A 476 7.18 -0.30 -33.78
C PRO A 476 5.87 0.48 -33.92
N HIS A 477 5.12 0.24 -34.99
CA HIS A 477 3.80 0.84 -35.21
C HIS A 477 2.92 -0.04 -36.12
N GLN A 478 1.61 0.22 -36.11
CA GLN A 478 0.64 -0.43 -37.01
C GLN A 478 0.19 0.56 -38.10
N GLU A 479 -0.06 0.05 -39.30
CA GLU A 479 -0.83 0.78 -40.33
C GLU A 479 -2.33 0.48 -40.16
N ASP A 480 -3.17 1.49 -40.34
CA ASP A 480 -4.62 1.32 -40.29
C ASP A 480 -5.14 0.48 -41.47
N GLY A 481 -6.15 -0.36 -41.21
CA GLY A 481 -6.91 -1.07 -42.26
C GLY A 481 -6.26 -2.34 -42.84
N MET A 482 -5.05 -2.72 -42.42
CA MET A 482 -4.44 -4.00 -42.81
C MET A 482 -3.76 -4.70 -41.61
N ALA A 483 -3.69 -6.04 -41.65
CA ALA A 483 -2.93 -6.84 -40.69
C ALA A 483 -1.43 -6.69 -40.95
N THR A 484 -0.87 -5.53 -40.59
CA THR A 484 0.53 -5.16 -40.79
C THR A 484 1.15 -4.67 -39.50
N VAL A 485 2.42 -5.01 -39.28
CA VAL A 485 3.27 -4.43 -38.23
C VAL A 485 4.51 -3.87 -38.90
N ARG A 486 4.86 -2.63 -38.57
CA ARG A 486 5.98 -1.90 -39.13
C ARG A 486 7.00 -1.63 -38.04
N HIS A 487 8.27 -1.84 -38.36
CA HIS A 487 9.39 -1.51 -37.49
C HIS A 487 10.31 -0.55 -38.24
N THR A 488 10.28 0.72 -37.89
CA THR A 488 11.22 1.70 -38.45
C THR A 488 12.48 1.67 -37.59
N LEU A 489 13.61 1.33 -38.21
CA LEU A 489 14.90 1.17 -37.55
C LEU A 489 15.87 2.24 -38.02
N ARG A 490 16.48 2.94 -37.08
CA ARG A 490 17.74 3.65 -37.32
C ARG A 490 18.86 2.77 -36.79
N ILE A 491 19.70 2.29 -37.70
CA ILE A 491 20.82 1.41 -37.39
C ILE A 491 22.11 2.23 -37.54
N GLY A 492 22.91 2.31 -36.49
CA GLY A 492 24.19 3.02 -36.46
C GLY A 492 25.24 2.39 -37.40
N PRO A 493 26.46 2.95 -37.49
CA PRO A 493 27.58 2.28 -38.15
C PRO A 493 28.06 1.08 -37.32
N GLY A 494 28.61 0.05 -37.97
CA GLY A 494 29.11 -1.16 -37.32
C GLY A 494 29.20 -2.35 -38.27
N ASP A 495 29.50 -3.53 -37.71
CA ASP A 495 29.65 -4.78 -38.45
C ASP A 495 28.29 -5.36 -38.90
N ASP A 496 28.35 -6.52 -39.57
CA ASP A 496 27.17 -7.24 -40.07
C ASP A 496 26.23 -7.65 -38.93
N LEU A 497 24.92 -7.46 -39.14
CA LEU A 497 23.87 -7.94 -38.25
C LEU A 497 22.94 -8.89 -38.99
N ILE A 498 22.31 -9.79 -38.25
CA ILE A 498 21.22 -10.62 -38.77
C ILE A 498 19.99 -10.49 -37.87
N LEU A 499 18.82 -10.40 -38.51
CA LEU A 499 17.54 -10.24 -37.86
C LEU A 499 16.55 -11.24 -38.45
N ALA A 500 16.00 -12.13 -37.61
CA ALA A 500 14.78 -12.84 -37.97
C ALA A 500 13.61 -11.86 -37.83
N VAL A 501 12.86 -11.68 -38.91
CA VAL A 501 11.75 -10.72 -38.99
C VAL A 501 10.39 -11.42 -38.76
N ALA A 502 10.28 -12.66 -39.22
CA ALA A 502 9.15 -13.52 -38.94
C ALA A 502 9.58 -14.99 -39.06
N GLY A 503 8.87 -15.90 -38.42
CA GLY A 503 9.02 -17.33 -38.61
C GLY A 503 7.64 -17.97 -38.55
N TRP A 504 7.29 -18.75 -39.56
CA TRP A 504 6.04 -19.52 -39.54
C TRP A 504 6.25 -20.82 -40.30
N SER A 505 5.93 -21.92 -39.63
CA SER A 505 5.96 -23.26 -40.18
C SER A 505 4.63 -23.95 -39.86
N ASP A 506 3.86 -24.31 -40.88
CA ASP A 506 2.70 -25.20 -40.74
C ASP A 506 3.04 -26.57 -41.34
N ALA A 507 2.52 -27.64 -40.76
CA ALA A 507 2.79 -29.01 -41.20
C ALA A 507 2.09 -29.27 -42.55
N GLY A 508 2.80 -29.10 -43.67
CA GLY A 508 2.26 -29.30 -45.01
C GLY A 508 3.21 -28.90 -46.15
N GLN A 509 2.70 -28.84 -47.39
CA GLN A 509 3.44 -28.24 -48.50
C GLN A 509 3.62 -26.74 -48.26
N SER A 510 4.87 -26.28 -48.16
CA SER A 510 5.19 -24.88 -47.91
C SER A 510 5.64 -24.15 -49.17
N VAL A 511 5.45 -22.83 -49.20
CA VAL A 511 6.03 -21.91 -50.17
C VAL A 511 6.97 -20.97 -49.44
N GLU A 512 8.25 -21.01 -49.79
CA GLU A 512 9.30 -20.27 -49.10
C GLU A 512 10.27 -19.66 -50.09
N GLY A 513 10.63 -18.41 -49.84
CA GLY A 513 11.75 -17.78 -50.52
C GLY A 513 11.54 -16.29 -50.74
N VAL A 514 12.34 -15.76 -51.67
CA VAL A 514 12.36 -14.35 -52.03
C VAL A 514 11.61 -14.18 -53.34
N VAL A 515 10.55 -13.37 -53.31
CA VAL A 515 9.67 -13.09 -54.46
C VAL A 515 9.84 -11.67 -54.95
N ARG A 516 9.57 -11.44 -56.24
CA ARG A 516 9.39 -10.08 -56.73
C ARG A 516 8.02 -9.57 -56.31
N LYS A 517 7.90 -8.27 -56.05
CA LYS A 517 6.62 -7.65 -55.65
C LYS A 517 5.50 -7.83 -56.68
N ASP A 518 5.87 -7.87 -57.96
CA ASP A 518 4.98 -8.05 -59.12
C ASP A 518 4.69 -9.53 -59.45
N ARG A 519 5.40 -10.50 -58.84
CA ARG A 519 5.28 -11.93 -59.13
C ARG A 519 5.27 -12.79 -57.86
N PRO A 520 4.13 -13.43 -57.51
CA PRO A 520 3.95 -14.13 -56.23
C PRO A 520 4.59 -15.54 -56.15
N ARG A 521 5.65 -15.82 -56.93
CA ARG A 521 6.31 -17.15 -56.94
C ARG A 521 7.77 -17.05 -56.49
N PRO A 522 8.23 -17.86 -55.52
CA PRO A 522 9.63 -17.85 -55.07
C PRO A 522 10.58 -18.19 -56.21
N GLU A 523 11.62 -17.36 -56.37
CA GLU A 523 12.69 -17.61 -57.34
C GLU A 523 13.85 -18.38 -56.70
N ALA A 524 14.18 -18.05 -55.45
CA ALA A 524 15.21 -18.69 -54.65
C ALA A 524 14.96 -18.44 -53.15
N ARG A 525 15.59 -19.23 -52.26
CA ARG A 525 15.53 -19.00 -50.80
C ARG A 525 16.32 -17.76 -50.35
N ARG A 526 17.29 -17.31 -51.15
CA ARG A 526 18.12 -16.12 -50.89
C ARG A 526 18.02 -15.13 -52.04
N GLY A 527 18.06 -13.84 -51.75
CA GLY A 527 18.04 -12.79 -52.76
C GLY A 527 18.29 -11.39 -52.18
N PRO A 528 18.45 -10.36 -53.03
CA PRO A 528 18.57 -8.97 -52.56
C PRO A 528 17.31 -8.56 -51.82
N ALA A 529 17.44 -7.71 -50.80
CA ALA A 529 16.29 -7.23 -50.03
C ALA A 529 15.57 -6.08 -50.74
N ALA A 530 16.32 -5.24 -51.45
CA ALA A 530 15.78 -4.16 -52.25
C ALA A 530 14.77 -4.67 -53.28
N GLN A 531 13.57 -4.09 -53.27
CA GLN A 531 12.47 -4.42 -54.20
C GLN A 531 11.96 -5.87 -54.15
N ARG A 532 12.27 -6.62 -53.10
CA ARG A 532 11.83 -8.02 -52.91
C ARG A 532 11.01 -8.18 -51.63
N ILE A 533 10.25 -9.26 -51.60
CA ILE A 533 9.50 -9.71 -50.43
C ILE A 533 10.02 -11.09 -50.04
N ALA A 534 10.31 -11.30 -48.76
CA ALA A 534 10.52 -12.65 -48.21
C ALA A 534 9.16 -13.21 -47.80
N ILE A 535 8.89 -14.48 -48.14
CA ILE A 535 7.63 -15.15 -47.82
C ILE A 535 7.89 -16.54 -47.24
N SER A 536 7.10 -16.91 -46.24
CA SER A 536 6.90 -18.28 -45.76
C SER A 536 5.40 -18.54 -45.69
N GLY A 537 4.93 -19.59 -46.36
CA GLY A 537 3.51 -19.82 -46.62
C GLY A 537 3.13 -21.29 -46.69
N LYS A 538 1.83 -21.57 -46.58
CA LYS A 538 1.22 -22.88 -46.78
C LYS A 538 0.52 -22.93 -48.12
N LEU A 539 0.67 -24.06 -48.81
CA LEU A 539 -0.03 -24.36 -50.05
C LEU A 539 -1.15 -25.37 -49.82
N ALA A 540 -2.30 -25.09 -50.42
CA ALA A 540 -3.37 -26.07 -50.64
C ALA A 540 -3.28 -26.53 -52.10
N GLY A 541 -2.56 -27.62 -52.35
CA GLY A 541 -2.17 -28.05 -53.70
C GLY A 541 -1.20 -27.04 -54.33
N ARG A 542 -1.64 -26.34 -55.39
CA ARG A 542 -0.83 -25.30 -56.07
C ARG A 542 -1.17 -23.86 -55.66
N LYS A 543 -2.15 -23.66 -54.79
CA LYS A 543 -2.64 -22.31 -54.42
C LYS A 543 -2.10 -21.91 -53.06
N LEU A 544 -1.67 -20.65 -52.94
CA LEU A 544 -1.30 -20.05 -51.67
C LEU A 544 -2.52 -19.93 -50.77
N GLU A 545 -2.51 -20.62 -49.64
CA GLU A 545 -3.63 -20.64 -48.69
C GLU A 545 -3.44 -19.52 -47.65
N ALA A 546 -2.33 -19.57 -46.92
CA ALA A 546 -1.98 -18.62 -45.87
C ALA A 546 -0.46 -18.38 -45.87
N PHE A 547 -0.03 -17.20 -45.44
CA PHE A 547 1.39 -16.86 -45.40
C PHE A 547 1.72 -15.75 -44.40
N THR A 548 3.01 -15.68 -44.07
CA THR A 548 3.69 -14.51 -43.52
C THR A 548 4.68 -13.98 -44.55
N ALA A 549 4.75 -12.67 -44.68
CA ALA A 549 5.63 -11.98 -45.62
C ALA A 549 6.28 -10.76 -44.96
N ALA A 550 7.47 -10.42 -45.42
CA ALA A 550 8.19 -9.24 -44.99
C ALA A 550 8.83 -8.50 -46.17
N ALA A 551 8.83 -7.18 -46.11
CA ALA A 551 9.57 -6.31 -47.01
C ALA A 551 10.41 -5.32 -46.20
N VAL A 552 11.48 -4.82 -46.80
CA VAL A 552 12.30 -3.74 -46.23
C VAL A 552 12.32 -2.55 -47.19
N LEU A 553 12.13 -1.36 -46.64
CA LEU A 553 12.08 -0.07 -47.32
C LEU A 553 13.20 0.84 -46.80
N GLY A 554 13.49 1.93 -47.53
CA GLY A 554 14.52 2.91 -47.17
C GLY A 554 15.91 2.53 -47.69
N ASP A 555 16.93 2.75 -46.87
CA ASP A 555 18.32 2.48 -47.21
C ASP A 555 18.66 0.97 -47.10
N THR A 556 18.37 0.28 -48.20
CA THR A 556 18.46 -1.19 -48.31
C THR A 556 19.73 -1.65 -49.02
N ASP A 557 20.72 -0.76 -49.18
CA ASP A 557 21.93 -1.08 -49.94
C ASP A 557 22.66 -2.29 -49.35
N ALA A 558 23.05 -3.21 -50.24
CA ALA A 558 23.65 -4.51 -49.97
C ALA A 558 22.90 -5.44 -48.96
N MET A 559 21.67 -5.12 -48.55
CA MET A 559 20.87 -6.02 -47.71
C MET A 559 20.37 -7.23 -48.49
N THR A 560 20.31 -8.39 -47.83
CA THR A 560 19.80 -9.63 -48.44
C THR A 560 18.77 -10.33 -47.56
N TRP A 561 17.78 -10.94 -48.19
CA TRP A 561 16.85 -11.87 -47.55
C TRP A 561 17.37 -13.30 -47.68
N ASN A 562 17.13 -14.10 -46.65
CA ASN A 562 17.29 -15.54 -46.65
C ASN A 562 16.12 -16.20 -45.90
N VAL A 563 15.51 -17.22 -46.50
CA VAL A 563 14.55 -18.09 -45.81
C VAL A 563 15.26 -19.36 -45.37
N ASP A 564 15.52 -19.45 -44.07
CA ASP A 564 16.35 -20.51 -43.51
C ASP A 564 15.63 -21.86 -43.39
N GLN A 565 16.33 -22.88 -42.89
CA GLN A 565 15.79 -24.23 -42.73
C GLN A 565 14.69 -24.33 -41.66
N LYS A 566 14.59 -23.34 -40.76
CA LYS A 566 13.53 -23.23 -39.75
C LYS A 566 12.39 -22.35 -40.22
N HIS A 567 12.32 -22.07 -41.53
CA HIS A 567 11.27 -21.27 -42.16
C HIS A 567 11.23 -19.81 -41.65
N ARG A 568 12.35 -19.29 -41.13
CA ARG A 568 12.49 -17.90 -40.69
C ARG A 568 12.83 -17.00 -41.87
N LEU A 569 12.19 -15.84 -41.94
CA LEU A 569 12.52 -14.75 -42.85
C LEU A 569 13.66 -13.95 -42.22
N VAL A 570 14.89 -14.21 -42.68
CA VAL A 570 16.11 -13.63 -42.12
C VAL A 570 16.60 -12.49 -43.00
N LEU A 571 16.75 -11.31 -42.41
CA LEU A 571 17.37 -10.15 -43.04
C LEU A 571 18.84 -10.09 -42.62
N HIS A 572 19.73 -10.06 -43.61
CA HIS A 572 21.14 -9.73 -43.42
C HIS A 572 21.35 -8.23 -43.65
N ILE A 573 21.84 -7.56 -42.62
CA ILE A 573 22.15 -6.12 -42.62
C ILE A 573 23.67 -6.00 -42.71
N PRO A 574 24.21 -5.48 -43.83
CA PRO A 574 25.64 -5.46 -44.02
C PRO A 574 26.34 -4.48 -43.08
N ALA A 575 27.65 -4.69 -42.89
CA ALA A 575 28.52 -3.71 -42.26
C ALA A 575 28.43 -2.34 -42.97
N ASP A 576 28.48 -1.26 -42.20
CA ASP A 576 28.34 0.12 -42.70
C ASP A 576 29.14 1.12 -41.86
N ARG A 577 29.63 2.18 -42.51
CA ARG A 577 30.32 3.31 -41.85
C ARG A 577 29.39 4.48 -41.54
N SER A 578 28.15 4.44 -42.03
CA SER A 578 27.13 5.46 -41.80
C SER A 578 25.90 4.85 -41.14
N SER A 579 25.04 5.70 -40.55
CA SER A 579 23.75 5.22 -40.06
C SER A 579 22.77 5.08 -41.22
N ARG A 580 22.01 4.00 -41.23
CA ARG A 580 20.92 3.77 -42.19
C ARG A 580 19.56 3.81 -41.51
N VAL A 581 18.57 4.32 -42.23
CA VAL A 581 17.17 4.29 -41.81
C VAL A 581 16.42 3.34 -42.73
N VAL A 582 15.88 2.28 -42.16
CA VAL A 582 15.10 1.29 -42.87
C VAL A 582 13.77 1.07 -42.18
N GLU A 583 12.81 0.56 -42.92
CA GLU A 583 11.56 0.13 -42.33
C GLU A 583 11.21 -1.28 -42.77
N ILE A 584 10.97 -2.13 -41.79
CA ILE A 584 10.60 -3.52 -42.00
C ILE A 584 9.08 -3.64 -41.86
N VAL A 585 8.42 -3.97 -42.96
CA VAL A 585 6.96 -4.15 -43.02
C VAL A 585 6.66 -5.63 -42.99
N ARG A 586 5.94 -6.07 -41.95
CA ARG A 586 5.53 -7.46 -41.73
C ARG A 586 4.05 -7.56 -42.09
N PHE A 587 3.68 -8.57 -42.88
CA PHE A 587 2.31 -8.80 -43.31
C PHE A 587 1.89 -10.27 -43.16
N ALA A 588 0.68 -10.49 -42.63
CA ALA A 588 0.06 -11.80 -42.56
C ALA A 588 -1.18 -11.83 -43.46
N GLY A 589 -1.20 -12.73 -44.45
CA GLY A 589 -2.25 -12.77 -45.46
C GLY A 589 -2.72 -14.18 -45.81
N SER A 590 -3.78 -14.25 -46.62
CA SER A 590 -4.31 -15.48 -47.23
C SER A 590 -4.59 -15.28 -48.72
N GLY A 591 -4.22 -16.25 -49.55
CA GLY A 591 -4.38 -16.14 -51.00
C GLY A 591 -3.37 -15.22 -51.71
N GLU A 592 -3.17 -15.48 -53.01
CA GLU A 592 -2.29 -14.67 -53.86
C GLU A 592 -2.75 -13.21 -53.99
N ALA A 593 -4.05 -12.95 -53.95
CA ALA A 593 -4.60 -11.59 -54.01
C ALA A 593 -4.14 -10.73 -52.82
N SER A 594 -4.03 -11.31 -51.62
CA SER A 594 -3.49 -10.61 -50.44
C SER A 594 -2.01 -10.30 -50.61
N LEU A 595 -1.24 -11.22 -51.20
CA LEU A 595 0.19 -11.01 -51.47
C LEU A 595 0.42 -9.91 -52.51
N GLN A 596 -0.41 -9.86 -53.57
CA GLN A 596 -0.37 -8.77 -54.54
C GLN A 596 -0.74 -7.41 -53.92
N ARG A 597 -1.73 -7.38 -53.02
CA ARG A 597 -2.07 -6.16 -52.26
C ARG A 597 -0.88 -5.69 -51.41
N PHE A 598 -0.21 -6.63 -50.74
CA PHE A 598 1.01 -6.32 -49.98
C PHE A 598 2.12 -5.77 -50.88
N GLY A 599 2.37 -6.38 -52.04
CA GLY A 599 3.32 -5.86 -53.03
C GLY A 599 3.03 -4.42 -53.45
N LYS A 600 1.76 -4.12 -53.76
CA LYS A 600 1.30 -2.76 -54.09
C LYS A 600 1.51 -1.77 -52.95
N LEU A 601 1.20 -2.15 -51.71
CA LEU A 601 1.42 -1.32 -50.52
C LEU A 601 2.90 -0.93 -50.38
N VAL A 602 3.79 -1.91 -50.51
CA VAL A 602 5.25 -1.72 -50.41
C VAL A 602 5.78 -0.85 -51.57
N ASP A 603 5.15 -0.88 -52.75
CA ASP A 603 5.53 -0.02 -53.87
C ASP A 603 5.00 1.42 -53.75
N SER A 604 3.78 1.62 -53.26
CA SER A 604 3.22 2.97 -53.04
C SER A 604 3.98 3.77 -51.97
N GLN A 605 4.71 3.09 -51.09
CA GLN A 605 5.44 3.68 -49.98
C GLN A 605 6.82 4.25 -50.37
N LYS A 606 7.34 3.97 -51.57
CA LYS A 606 8.66 4.48 -52.00
C LYS A 606 8.76 6.00 -52.07
N THR A 607 7.63 6.69 -52.22
CA THR A 607 7.57 8.14 -52.41
C THR A 607 7.44 8.92 -51.09
N GLN A 608 7.31 8.25 -49.95
CA GLN A 608 7.18 8.88 -48.64
C GLN A 608 8.51 8.78 -47.87
N SER A 609 8.98 9.90 -47.32
CA SER A 609 10.16 9.88 -46.44
C SER A 609 9.85 9.03 -45.21
N LEU A 610 10.71 8.05 -44.92
CA LEU A 610 10.60 7.27 -43.68
C LEU A 610 10.74 8.20 -42.46
N ARG A 611 9.98 7.90 -41.40
CA ARG A 611 10.04 8.64 -40.14
C ARG A 611 11.25 8.18 -39.35
N ASP A 612 12.34 8.96 -39.34
CA ASP A 612 13.53 8.63 -38.56
C ASP A 612 13.21 8.66 -37.05
N PRO A 613 13.35 7.53 -36.31
CA PRO A 613 13.11 7.49 -34.87
C PRO A 613 13.95 8.50 -34.07
N LYS A 614 15.10 8.95 -34.59
CA LYS A 614 15.94 9.98 -33.97
C LYS A 614 15.21 11.32 -33.79
N GLN A 615 14.16 11.60 -34.55
CA GLN A 615 13.38 12.83 -34.39
C GLN A 615 12.46 12.79 -33.16
N MET A 616 12.32 11.64 -32.51
CA MET A 616 11.35 11.40 -31.43
C MET A 616 12.02 11.15 -30.07
N ILE A 617 13.33 11.38 -29.95
CA ILE A 617 14.10 11.15 -28.73
C ILE A 617 14.45 12.46 -27.98
N GLN A 618 13.83 13.58 -28.33
CA GLN A 618 14.06 14.91 -27.73
C GLN A 618 12.89 15.35 -26.82
N GLY A 619 12.05 14.39 -26.42
CA GLY A 619 10.81 14.62 -25.69
C GLY A 619 9.59 14.75 -26.60
N GLY A 620 8.43 14.43 -26.04
CA GLY A 620 7.15 14.42 -26.74
C GLY A 620 6.18 15.49 -26.27
N PRO A 621 4.96 15.56 -26.84
CA PRO A 621 3.89 16.29 -26.21
C PRO A 621 3.52 15.64 -24.86
N LYS A 622 3.35 16.48 -23.83
CA LYS A 622 2.88 16.10 -22.50
C LYS A 622 1.58 15.30 -22.56
N ARG A 623 1.55 14.13 -21.91
CA ARG A 623 0.40 13.20 -21.89
C ARG A 623 -0.49 13.44 -20.68
N TRP A 624 0.07 13.96 -19.59
CA TRP A 624 -0.67 14.23 -18.35
C TRP A 624 -0.60 15.71 -17.97
N PRO A 625 -1.34 16.59 -18.66
CA PRO A 625 -1.25 18.04 -18.45
C PRO A 625 -1.86 18.52 -17.14
N ASP A 626 -2.78 17.77 -16.53
CA ASP A 626 -3.49 18.21 -15.33
C ASP A 626 -2.59 18.21 -14.09
N VAL A 627 -2.57 19.34 -13.38
CA VAL A 627 -2.00 19.45 -12.03
C VAL A 627 -3.16 19.39 -11.04
N LEU A 628 -3.15 18.38 -10.18
CA LEU A 628 -4.20 18.21 -9.17
C LEU A 628 -3.81 18.95 -7.88
N THR A 629 -4.78 19.59 -7.23
CA THR A 629 -4.54 20.30 -5.97
C THR A 629 -5.27 19.63 -4.81
N THR A 630 -4.60 19.55 -3.67
CA THR A 630 -5.17 19.04 -2.41
C THR A 630 -4.79 19.94 -1.24
N VAL A 631 -5.51 19.79 -0.13
CA VAL A 631 -5.21 20.49 1.13
C VAL A 631 -4.78 19.45 2.16
N GLY A 632 -3.62 19.64 2.78
CA GLY A 632 -3.11 18.82 3.88
C GLY A 632 -3.70 19.23 5.24
N TYR A 633 -3.37 18.47 6.28
CA TYR A 633 -3.87 18.71 7.64
C TYR A 633 -2.72 18.69 8.64
N LEU A 634 -2.67 19.69 9.52
CA LEU A 634 -1.71 19.72 10.61
C LEU A 634 -2.16 18.80 11.75
N GLY A 635 -1.21 18.08 12.31
CA GLY A 635 -1.43 17.23 13.48
C GLY A 635 -1.85 18.06 14.69
N LEU A 636 -2.84 17.57 15.44
CA LEU A 636 -3.40 18.26 16.60
C LEU A 636 -2.67 17.97 17.91
N GLN A 637 -1.62 17.15 17.89
CA GLN A 637 -0.90 16.76 19.10
C GLN A 637 -0.23 17.98 19.74
N PRO A 638 -0.44 18.23 21.05
CA PRO A 638 0.09 19.42 21.72
C PRO A 638 1.57 19.31 22.12
N GLY A 639 2.20 18.15 21.93
CA GLY A 639 3.57 17.85 22.37
C GLY A 639 4.68 18.36 21.46
N ALA A 640 5.89 17.83 21.64
CA ALA A 640 7.10 18.17 20.88
C ALA A 640 7.02 17.85 19.39
N TYR A 641 6.21 16.86 19.02
CA TYR A 641 5.98 16.49 17.63
C TYR A 641 4.49 16.39 17.34
N ALA A 642 4.13 16.74 16.11
CA ALA A 642 2.80 16.60 15.55
C ALA A 642 2.86 15.79 14.25
N LEU A 643 1.85 14.98 14.01
CA LEU A 643 1.77 14.13 12.82
C LEU A 643 0.83 14.77 11.79
N ASP A 644 1.42 15.49 10.83
CA ASP A 644 0.68 16.13 9.76
C ASP A 644 0.36 15.13 8.63
N THR A 645 -0.73 15.36 7.91
CA THR A 645 -1.18 14.54 6.79
C THR A 645 -1.00 15.28 5.47
N ILE A 646 -0.25 14.67 4.55
CA ILE A 646 -0.14 15.12 3.16
C ILE A 646 -1.25 14.40 2.38
N THR A 647 -2.31 15.13 2.06
CA THR A 647 -3.51 14.54 1.45
C THR A 647 -3.24 14.13 0.01
N ILE A 648 -3.63 12.91 -0.35
CA ILE A 648 -3.53 12.35 -1.70
C ILE A 648 -4.83 12.65 -2.46
N PRO A 649 -4.80 12.94 -3.78
CA PRO A 649 -6.02 13.12 -4.57
C PRO A 649 -6.98 11.92 -4.44
N GLU A 650 -8.25 12.19 -4.14
CA GLU A 650 -9.27 11.13 -3.99
C GLU A 650 -9.57 10.43 -5.32
N ALA A 651 -9.55 11.20 -6.40
CA ALA A 651 -9.73 10.75 -7.77
C ALA A 651 -8.73 11.46 -8.69
N THR A 652 -8.42 10.82 -9.81
CA THR A 652 -7.59 11.39 -10.87
C THR A 652 -8.26 11.16 -12.22
N PRO A 653 -8.05 12.02 -13.23
CA PRO A 653 -8.52 11.79 -14.60
C PRO A 653 -8.11 10.41 -15.17
N TRP A 654 -7.00 9.85 -14.68
CA TRP A 654 -6.37 8.62 -15.16
C TRP A 654 -6.73 7.36 -14.35
N ASN A 655 -7.70 7.45 -13.42
CA ASN A 655 -8.06 6.38 -12.48
C ASN A 655 -6.84 5.77 -11.75
N THR A 656 -5.85 6.59 -11.40
CA THR A 656 -4.65 6.14 -10.70
C THR A 656 -4.99 5.56 -9.34
N TRP A 657 -4.51 4.35 -9.07
CA TRP A 657 -4.59 3.79 -7.73
C TRP A 657 -3.32 4.13 -6.94
N PHE A 658 -3.40 5.18 -6.12
CA PHE A 658 -2.33 5.56 -5.21
C PHE A 658 -2.12 4.51 -4.11
N ARG A 659 -1.32 3.48 -4.37
CA ARG A 659 -0.72 2.64 -3.31
C ARG A 659 0.71 3.06 -3.15
N THR A 660 0.95 3.99 -2.25
CA THR A 660 2.24 4.65 -2.09
C THR A 660 3.29 3.67 -1.56
N SER A 661 4.45 3.59 -2.20
CA SER A 661 5.47 2.58 -1.90
C SER A 661 6.82 3.19 -1.50
N ALA A 662 7.20 4.32 -2.07
CA ALA A 662 8.44 5.01 -1.75
C ALA A 662 8.36 6.51 -2.03
N LEU A 663 9.22 7.28 -1.37
CA LEU A 663 9.39 8.70 -1.62
C LEU A 663 10.87 9.10 -1.51
N ASP A 664 11.23 10.21 -2.16
CA ASP A 664 12.44 10.98 -1.91
C ASP A 664 12.25 12.44 -2.29
N PHE A 665 13.21 13.31 -1.97
CA PHE A 665 13.07 14.76 -2.15
C PHE A 665 14.10 15.34 -3.11
N PHE A 666 13.65 16.29 -3.93
CA PHE A 666 14.52 17.22 -4.63
C PHE A 666 15.14 18.22 -3.64
N PRO A 667 16.30 18.83 -3.96
CA PRO A 667 16.92 19.84 -3.12
C PRO A 667 16.00 21.04 -2.81
N ASP A 668 15.04 21.35 -3.69
CA ASP A 668 14.06 22.44 -3.53
C ASP A 668 12.87 22.07 -2.63
N GLY A 669 12.83 20.85 -2.08
CA GLY A 669 11.79 20.35 -1.21
C GLY A 669 10.56 19.75 -1.91
N ARG A 670 10.53 19.70 -3.25
CA ARG A 670 9.53 18.89 -3.96
C ARG A 670 9.76 17.41 -3.65
N MET A 671 8.69 16.64 -3.57
CA MET A 671 8.73 15.20 -3.30
C MET A 671 8.51 14.41 -4.59
N ALA A 672 9.37 13.44 -4.87
CA ALA A 672 9.11 12.37 -5.82
C ALA A 672 8.47 11.20 -5.06
N LEU A 673 7.30 10.75 -5.50
CA LEU A 673 6.53 9.69 -4.84
C LEU A 673 6.23 8.55 -5.83
N ALA A 674 6.59 7.33 -5.46
CA ALA A 674 6.24 6.12 -6.20
C ALA A 674 4.94 5.49 -5.71
N THR A 675 4.19 4.91 -6.65
CA THR A 675 3.10 3.97 -6.37
C THR A 675 3.51 2.55 -6.75
N HIS A 676 3.09 1.55 -5.97
CA HIS A 676 3.27 0.14 -6.33
C HIS A 676 2.66 -0.20 -7.71
N GLY A 677 1.69 0.58 -8.19
CA GLY A 677 1.09 0.45 -9.52
C GLY A 677 2.00 0.85 -10.69
N GLY A 678 3.14 1.51 -10.43
CA GLY A 678 4.11 1.89 -11.45
C GLY A 678 4.22 3.38 -11.74
N ASP A 679 3.56 4.24 -10.96
CA ASP A 679 3.57 5.69 -11.16
C ASP A 679 4.64 6.40 -10.34
N ILE A 680 5.17 7.49 -10.90
CA ILE A 680 5.91 8.52 -10.16
C ILE A 680 5.13 9.83 -10.21
N TRP A 681 4.96 10.46 -9.06
CA TRP A 681 4.31 11.77 -8.91
C TRP A 681 5.30 12.78 -8.33
N ILE A 682 5.31 13.99 -8.86
CA ILE A 682 5.96 15.14 -8.22
C ILE A 682 4.93 15.89 -7.39
N VAL A 683 5.21 16.05 -6.11
CA VAL A 683 4.39 16.83 -5.18
C VAL A 683 5.14 18.10 -4.80
N SER A 684 4.50 19.24 -5.02
CA SER A 684 5.02 20.57 -4.69
C SER A 684 4.02 21.33 -3.80
N GLY A 685 4.41 22.51 -3.32
CA GLY A 685 3.60 23.26 -2.34
C GLY A 685 3.64 22.66 -0.93
N ILE A 686 4.65 21.86 -0.62
CA ILE A 686 4.89 21.32 0.71
C ILE A 686 5.55 22.41 1.55
N ASP A 687 4.75 23.08 2.38
CA ASP A 687 5.17 24.14 3.30
C ASP A 687 4.63 23.87 4.71
N ASP A 688 4.74 24.86 5.61
CA ASP A 688 4.28 24.73 6.99
C ASP A 688 2.75 24.66 7.10
N ASP A 689 2.04 25.25 6.14
CA ASP A 689 0.60 25.40 6.15
C ASP A 689 -0.13 24.30 5.38
N LEU A 690 0.48 23.66 4.39
CA LEU A 690 -0.07 22.58 3.56
C LEU A 690 -1.40 22.94 2.85
N LEU A 691 -1.61 24.21 2.50
CA LEU A 691 -2.89 24.65 1.92
C LEU A 691 -3.01 24.43 0.40
N GLU A 692 -1.89 24.31 -0.31
CA GLU A 692 -1.88 24.22 -1.78
C GLU A 692 -0.90 23.15 -2.27
N LEU A 693 -1.16 21.89 -1.90
CA LEU A 693 -0.36 20.76 -2.38
C LEU A 693 -0.69 20.47 -3.84
N LYS A 694 0.30 20.53 -4.72
CA LYS A 694 0.16 20.31 -6.17
C LYS A 694 0.78 18.98 -6.58
N TRP A 695 0.02 18.20 -7.33
CA TRP A 695 0.36 16.84 -7.78
C TRP A 695 0.45 16.79 -9.30
N GLN A 696 1.65 16.52 -9.81
CA GLN A 696 1.91 16.29 -11.23
C GLN A 696 2.33 14.84 -11.43
N ARG A 697 1.64 14.10 -12.31
CA ARG A 697 2.08 12.77 -12.72
C ARG A 697 3.31 12.94 -13.61
N PHE A 698 4.42 12.32 -13.24
CA PHE A 698 5.71 12.45 -13.91
C PHE A 698 6.02 11.24 -14.77
N ALA A 699 5.78 10.04 -14.25
CA ALA A 699 5.99 8.80 -14.97
C ALA A 699 4.89 7.79 -14.63
N ALA A 700 4.70 6.81 -15.51
CA ALA A 700 3.79 5.70 -15.30
C ALA A 700 4.41 4.39 -15.76
N SER A 701 3.76 3.28 -15.38
CA SER A 701 4.00 1.97 -15.99
C SER A 701 5.37 1.35 -15.73
N LEU A 702 6.00 1.74 -14.61
CA LEU A 702 7.17 1.08 -14.05
C LEU A 702 6.80 -0.26 -13.40
N TYR A 703 7.76 -1.19 -13.40
CA TYR A 703 7.51 -2.53 -12.88
C TYR A 703 7.68 -2.59 -11.35
N GLU A 704 6.55 -2.51 -10.64
CA GLU A 704 6.43 -2.67 -9.17
C GLU A 704 7.48 -1.87 -8.37
N PRO A 705 7.46 -0.52 -8.41
CA PRO A 705 8.52 0.29 -7.82
C PRO A 705 8.41 0.34 -6.29
N PHE A 706 9.49 -0.05 -5.59
CA PHE A 706 9.57 -0.09 -4.12
C PHE A 706 10.77 0.68 -3.52
N GLY A 707 11.48 1.44 -4.36
CA GLY A 707 12.58 2.32 -3.97
C GLY A 707 12.64 3.53 -4.91
N VAL A 708 12.86 4.71 -4.33
CA VAL A 708 13.08 5.97 -5.07
C VAL A 708 14.26 6.68 -4.43
N LYS A 709 15.15 7.22 -5.27
CA LYS A 709 16.19 8.17 -4.89
C LYS A 709 16.29 9.32 -5.88
N VAL A 710 16.41 10.54 -5.38
CA VAL A 710 16.75 11.73 -6.17
C VAL A 710 18.23 12.02 -5.97
N VAL A 711 19.02 11.85 -7.02
CA VAL A 711 20.46 12.11 -7.01
C VAL A 711 20.75 13.15 -8.08
N GLU A 712 21.35 14.28 -7.67
CA GLU A 712 21.65 15.39 -8.60
C GLU A 712 20.42 15.87 -9.39
N GLY A 713 19.24 15.85 -8.75
CA GLY A 713 17.97 16.23 -9.39
C GLY A 713 17.37 15.19 -10.33
N GLN A 714 18.01 14.03 -10.51
CA GLN A 714 17.53 12.92 -11.33
C GLN A 714 16.83 11.87 -10.48
N ILE A 715 15.72 11.31 -10.98
CA ILE A 715 14.95 10.28 -10.26
C ILE A 715 15.42 8.88 -10.68
N TYR A 716 15.85 8.10 -9.69
CA TYR A 716 16.18 6.70 -9.80
C TYR A 716 15.11 5.86 -9.10
N VAL A 717 14.65 4.79 -9.76
CA VAL A 717 13.56 3.95 -9.27
C VAL A 717 13.96 2.48 -9.30
N THR A 718 13.91 1.83 -8.14
CA THR A 718 14.07 0.38 -8.05
C THR A 718 12.81 -0.29 -8.56
N CYS A 719 12.90 -0.92 -9.73
CA CYS A 719 11.90 -1.80 -10.30
C CYS A 719 12.29 -3.27 -10.06
N LYS A 720 11.33 -4.18 -10.23
CA LYS A 720 11.57 -5.62 -10.05
C LYS A 720 12.60 -6.19 -11.02
N ASP A 721 12.70 -5.61 -12.22
CA ASP A 721 13.58 -6.09 -13.28
C ASP A 721 14.84 -5.24 -13.50
N ARG A 722 14.91 -4.01 -12.94
CA ARG A 722 16.03 -3.08 -13.15
C ARG A 722 16.01 -1.91 -12.17
N LEU A 723 17.12 -1.18 -12.11
CA LEU A 723 17.15 0.21 -11.68
C LEU A 723 16.87 1.10 -12.90
N THR A 724 15.81 1.91 -12.83
CA THR A 724 15.40 2.81 -13.91
C THR A 724 15.78 4.25 -13.56
N ARG A 725 16.38 4.99 -14.50
CA ARG A 725 16.58 6.44 -14.39
C ARG A 725 15.61 7.17 -15.32
N LEU A 726 14.89 8.15 -14.78
CA LEU A 726 13.85 8.88 -15.50
C LEU A 726 14.35 10.25 -15.93
N HIS A 727 14.12 10.61 -17.19
CA HIS A 727 14.53 11.90 -17.76
C HIS A 727 13.34 12.63 -18.36
N ASP A 728 13.22 13.90 -18.00
CA ASP A 728 12.39 14.89 -18.69
C ASP A 728 13.30 15.63 -19.68
N LEU A 729 13.14 15.37 -20.98
CA LEU A 729 14.09 15.84 -21.99
C LEU A 729 13.71 17.22 -22.55
N ASN A 730 12.45 17.61 -22.39
CA ASN A 730 11.90 18.87 -22.89
C ASN A 730 11.52 19.86 -21.76
N ASN A 731 11.71 19.48 -20.50
CA ASN A 731 11.36 20.23 -19.27
C ASN A 731 9.86 20.55 -19.14
N ASP A 732 8.97 19.66 -19.59
CA ASP A 732 7.52 19.85 -19.50
C ASP A 732 6.90 19.31 -18.19
N GLY A 733 7.72 18.70 -17.32
CA GLY A 733 7.32 18.09 -16.07
C GLY A 733 6.84 16.64 -16.23
N GLU A 734 7.22 15.96 -17.30
CA GLU A 734 6.93 14.55 -17.58
C GLU A 734 8.18 13.79 -18.06
N ALA A 735 8.32 12.53 -17.70
CA ALA A 735 9.42 11.70 -18.16
C ALA A 735 9.22 11.27 -19.62
N ASP A 736 10.22 11.57 -20.45
CA ASP A 736 10.28 11.17 -21.86
C ASP A 736 11.15 9.94 -22.07
N PHE A 737 12.21 9.75 -21.28
CA PHE A 737 13.13 8.63 -21.41
C PHE A 737 13.23 7.82 -20.12
N TYR A 738 12.94 6.53 -20.26
CA TYR A 738 12.99 5.53 -19.21
C TYR A 738 14.25 4.72 -19.43
N GLU A 739 15.35 5.19 -18.85
CA GLU A 739 16.66 4.59 -19.03
C GLU A 739 16.78 3.31 -18.21
N SER A 740 17.27 2.26 -18.86
CA SER A 740 17.71 1.04 -18.20
C SER A 740 19.11 1.24 -17.60
N PHE A 741 19.17 1.96 -16.48
CA PHE A 741 20.43 2.31 -15.83
C PHE A 741 21.22 1.07 -15.36
N SER A 742 20.54 0.06 -14.80
CA SER A 742 21.13 -1.25 -14.50
C SER A 742 20.08 -2.36 -14.51
N ALA A 743 20.18 -3.31 -15.44
CA ALA A 743 19.29 -4.47 -15.51
C ALA A 743 19.58 -5.49 -14.38
N ASP A 744 18.53 -6.10 -13.82
CA ASP A 744 18.68 -7.19 -12.84
C ASP A 744 18.97 -8.50 -13.56
N SER A 745 20.03 -9.17 -13.13
CA SER A 745 20.52 -10.40 -13.72
C SER A 745 19.74 -11.67 -13.34
N ASP A 746 18.71 -11.54 -12.50
CA ASP A 746 17.90 -12.67 -12.03
C ASP A 746 16.51 -12.20 -11.58
N VAL A 747 15.63 -11.91 -12.54
CA VAL A 747 14.28 -11.38 -12.27
C VAL A 747 13.30 -12.52 -12.02
N SER A 748 12.57 -12.44 -10.91
CA SER A 748 11.60 -13.47 -10.52
C SER A 748 10.23 -13.26 -11.16
N THR A 749 9.53 -14.35 -11.47
CA THR A 749 8.14 -14.32 -11.97
C THR A 749 7.08 -14.47 -10.88
N PHE A 750 7.50 -14.58 -9.61
CA PHE A 750 6.59 -14.69 -8.48
C PHE A 750 6.09 -13.32 -8.01
N PHE A 751 4.81 -13.24 -7.63
CA PHE A 751 4.14 -11.97 -7.28
C PHE A 751 4.72 -11.24 -6.06
N HIS A 752 5.45 -11.94 -5.18
CA HIS A 752 5.94 -11.39 -3.90
C HIS A 752 7.47 -11.28 -3.86
N ALA A 753 8.12 -11.35 -5.02
CA ALA A 753 9.56 -11.27 -5.18
C ALA A 753 10.02 -9.86 -5.57
N PHE A 754 9.82 -8.90 -4.66
CA PHE A 754 10.15 -7.50 -4.89
C PHE A 754 11.65 -7.21 -4.75
N ASN A 755 12.09 -6.17 -5.46
CA ASN A 755 13.32 -5.45 -5.15
C ASN A 755 12.96 -4.24 -4.29
N PHE A 756 13.45 -4.20 -3.05
CA PHE A 756 13.08 -3.22 -2.04
C PHE A 756 14.13 -2.14 -1.84
N ASP A 757 13.64 -0.94 -1.55
CA ASP A 757 14.40 0.26 -1.19
C ASP A 757 15.37 0.71 -2.28
N LEU A 758 15.98 1.86 -2.03
CA LEU A 758 17.12 2.36 -2.78
C LEU A 758 17.91 3.27 -1.86
N GLN A 759 19.18 2.98 -1.65
CA GLN A 759 20.12 3.79 -0.87
C GLN A 759 21.34 4.13 -1.72
N THR A 760 22.00 5.25 -1.42
CA THR A 760 23.19 5.72 -2.12
C THR A 760 24.28 6.06 -1.13
N ASP A 761 25.48 5.53 -1.30
CA ASP A 761 26.63 5.86 -0.45
C ASP A 761 27.35 7.15 -0.92
N SER A 762 28.32 7.61 -0.14
CA SER A 762 29.12 8.80 -0.46
C SER A 762 29.95 8.70 -1.75
N GLN A 763 30.16 7.48 -2.27
CA GLN A 763 30.85 7.23 -3.54
C GLN A 763 29.88 7.19 -4.73
N GLY A 764 28.57 7.35 -4.49
CA GLY A 764 27.53 7.31 -5.51
C GLY A 764 27.09 5.90 -5.91
N ASN A 765 27.48 4.85 -5.16
CA ASN A 765 26.97 3.50 -5.43
C ASN A 765 25.53 3.38 -4.95
N PHE A 766 24.72 2.57 -5.66
CA PHE A 766 23.34 2.29 -5.31
C PHE A 766 23.20 0.93 -4.63
N TYR A 767 22.26 0.83 -3.69
CA TYR A 767 21.96 -0.40 -2.95
C TYR A 767 20.47 -0.67 -2.87
N TYR A 768 20.06 -1.91 -3.12
CA TYR A 768 18.69 -2.39 -2.88
C TYR A 768 18.69 -3.84 -2.41
N ALA A 769 17.60 -4.28 -1.78
CA ALA A 769 17.47 -5.61 -1.23
C ALA A 769 16.50 -6.49 -2.05
N LYS A 770 16.87 -7.74 -2.30
CA LYS A 770 16.04 -8.74 -2.98
C LYS A 770 15.34 -9.65 -1.98
N CYS A 771 14.11 -10.04 -2.29
CA CYS A 771 13.41 -11.08 -1.54
C CYS A 771 14.16 -12.42 -1.57
N GLY A 772 14.12 -13.13 -0.44
CA GLY A 772 14.62 -14.50 -0.33
C GLY A 772 13.53 -15.55 -0.33
N GLU A 773 12.36 -15.26 0.23
CA GLU A 773 11.19 -16.14 0.17
C GLU A 773 10.22 -15.70 -0.93
N TYR A 774 9.38 -16.62 -1.40
CA TYR A 774 8.35 -16.41 -2.43
C TYR A 774 8.93 -15.97 -3.77
N THR A 775 10.06 -16.57 -4.13
CA THR A 775 10.82 -16.24 -5.33
C THR A 775 11.37 -17.50 -5.98
N ASP A 776 11.66 -17.39 -7.27
CA ASP A 776 12.40 -18.34 -8.09
C ASP A 776 13.82 -17.82 -8.45
N HIS A 777 14.33 -16.81 -7.73
CA HIS A 777 15.70 -16.34 -7.85
C HIS A 777 16.72 -17.50 -7.74
N ALA A 778 17.77 -17.44 -8.56
CA ALA A 778 18.95 -18.27 -8.44
C ALA A 778 19.79 -17.89 -7.22
N LEU A 779 19.81 -16.60 -6.87
CA LEU A 779 20.36 -16.10 -5.60
C LEU A 779 19.27 -15.35 -4.83
N PRO A 780 18.45 -16.05 -4.03
CA PRO A 780 17.46 -15.40 -3.17
C PRO A 780 18.14 -14.54 -2.09
N GLY A 781 17.44 -13.53 -1.58
CA GLY A 781 17.71 -12.95 -0.26
C GLY A 781 19.05 -12.23 -0.13
N ALA A 782 19.32 -11.30 -1.04
CA ALA A 782 20.60 -10.60 -1.15
C ALA A 782 20.44 -9.09 -1.19
N VAL A 783 21.45 -8.37 -0.71
CA VAL A 783 21.61 -6.94 -0.98
C VAL A 783 22.56 -6.79 -2.16
N ILE A 784 22.15 -5.98 -3.12
CA ILE A 784 22.83 -5.74 -4.38
C ILE A 784 23.47 -4.36 -4.31
N LYS A 785 24.74 -4.26 -4.69
CA LYS A 785 25.45 -3.02 -4.92
C LYS A 785 25.60 -2.77 -6.42
N ILE A 786 25.31 -1.56 -6.87
CA ILE A 786 25.47 -1.09 -8.25
C ILE A 786 26.44 0.10 -8.25
N SER A 787 27.40 0.11 -9.18
CA SER A 787 28.35 1.22 -9.34
C SER A 787 27.67 2.53 -9.76
N PRO A 788 28.31 3.69 -9.56
CA PRO A 788 27.71 5.00 -9.88
C PRO A 788 27.37 5.19 -11.36
N ASP A 789 28.01 4.41 -12.24
CA ASP A 789 27.74 4.41 -13.68
C ASP A 789 26.71 3.34 -14.12
N GLY A 790 26.17 2.55 -13.19
CA GLY A 790 25.19 1.50 -13.45
C GLY A 790 25.76 0.20 -14.07
N LYS A 791 27.06 0.15 -14.41
CA LYS A 791 27.62 -0.92 -15.25
C LYS A 791 28.06 -2.16 -14.48
N ARG A 792 28.41 -2.01 -13.20
CA ARG A 792 28.88 -3.11 -12.35
C ARG A 792 27.87 -3.40 -11.26
N ARG A 793 27.53 -4.68 -11.13
CA ARG A 793 26.65 -5.22 -10.10
C ARG A 793 27.41 -6.25 -9.28
N GLU A 794 27.29 -6.17 -7.97
CA GLU A 794 27.85 -7.17 -7.06
C GLU A 794 26.92 -7.49 -5.90
N VAL A 795 27.02 -8.72 -5.41
CA VAL A 795 26.32 -9.16 -4.21
C VAL A 795 27.06 -8.61 -3.01
N TYR A 796 26.46 -7.64 -2.31
CA TYR A 796 27.06 -7.04 -1.14
C TYR A 796 27.01 -8.00 0.06
N CYS A 797 25.85 -8.59 0.33
CA CYS A 797 25.65 -9.59 1.39
C CYS A 797 24.39 -10.42 1.15
N THR A 798 24.19 -11.50 1.92
CA THR A 798 23.11 -12.49 1.74
C THR A 798 22.42 -12.86 3.06
N GLY A 799 21.44 -13.76 3.03
CA GLY A 799 20.79 -14.27 4.25
C GLY A 799 19.53 -13.53 4.65
N PHE A 800 18.80 -12.91 3.71
CA PHE A 800 17.53 -12.24 3.99
C PHE A 800 16.32 -13.04 3.50
N ARG A 801 15.21 -12.96 4.22
CA ARG A 801 13.93 -13.61 3.87
C ARG A 801 13.04 -12.68 3.05
N THR A 802 12.61 -11.55 3.60
CA THR A 802 11.85 -10.50 2.92
C THR A 802 12.31 -9.14 3.47
N PRO A 803 13.48 -8.65 3.01
CA PRO A 803 14.11 -7.45 3.56
C PRO A 803 13.45 -6.18 3.03
N ASN A 804 12.26 -5.85 3.53
CA ASN A 804 11.48 -4.72 3.05
C ASN A 804 12.18 -3.38 3.30
N GLY A 805 12.95 -3.25 4.37
CA GLY A 805 13.58 -1.99 4.79
C GLY A 805 15.09 -1.97 4.66
N MET A 806 15.65 -0.85 4.19
CA MET A 806 17.06 -0.52 4.31
C MET A 806 17.25 0.87 4.92
N GLY A 807 18.48 1.17 5.33
CA GLY A 807 18.90 2.50 5.74
C GLY A 807 20.40 2.69 5.56
N LEU A 808 20.83 3.94 5.67
CA LEU A 808 22.24 4.33 5.64
C LEU A 808 22.52 5.20 6.86
N LEU A 809 23.53 4.82 7.64
CA LEU A 809 24.05 5.54 8.79
C LEU A 809 25.30 6.34 8.37
N PRO A 810 25.77 7.28 9.21
CA PRO A 810 27.04 7.99 8.98
C PRO A 810 28.21 7.02 8.72
N GLY A 811 29.10 7.43 7.82
CA GLY A 811 30.24 6.62 7.38
C GLY A 811 29.86 5.46 6.45
N ASP A 812 28.79 5.60 5.66
CA ASP A 812 28.29 4.62 4.70
C ASP A 812 27.95 3.24 5.32
N ARG A 813 27.59 3.23 6.60
CA ARG A 813 27.17 2.04 7.33
C ARG A 813 25.74 1.66 6.94
N LEU A 814 25.58 0.61 6.13
CA LEU A 814 24.26 0.15 5.69
C LEU A 814 23.53 -0.66 6.77
N THR A 815 22.21 -0.51 6.83
CA THR A 815 21.32 -1.42 7.58
C THR A 815 20.28 -2.04 6.67
N ALA A 816 19.82 -3.23 7.03
CA ALA A 816 18.57 -3.78 6.49
C ALA A 816 17.76 -4.43 7.60
N SER A 817 16.44 -4.32 7.47
CA SER A 817 15.49 -5.03 8.32
C SER A 817 14.82 -6.16 7.57
N ASP A 818 14.62 -7.26 8.27
CA ASP A 818 14.04 -8.47 7.70
C ASP A 818 12.81 -8.91 8.50
N ASN A 819 11.82 -9.48 7.82
CA ASN A 819 10.55 -9.83 8.44
C ASN A 819 10.57 -11.28 8.94
N GLN A 820 9.94 -11.52 10.09
CA GLN A 820 9.73 -12.86 10.63
C GLN A 820 9.05 -13.84 9.64
N GLY A 821 9.39 -15.12 9.77
CA GLY A 821 8.77 -16.22 9.02
C GLY A 821 9.69 -17.44 8.94
N HIS A 822 9.68 -18.17 7.82
CA HIS A 822 10.54 -19.35 7.65
C HIS A 822 12.01 -19.01 7.91
N TRP A 823 12.67 -19.79 8.78
CA TRP A 823 14.05 -19.58 9.25
C TRP A 823 14.32 -18.26 10.01
N MET A 824 13.39 -17.31 10.01
CA MET A 824 13.55 -15.99 10.62
C MET A 824 12.62 -15.88 11.84
N PRO A 825 13.11 -16.12 13.07
CA PRO A 825 12.25 -16.32 14.24
C PRO A 825 11.44 -15.08 14.64
N ALA A 826 11.99 -13.90 14.39
CA ALA A 826 11.40 -12.61 14.68
C ALA A 826 11.86 -11.59 13.61
N SER A 827 11.17 -10.46 13.51
CA SER A 827 11.67 -9.36 12.68
C SER A 827 12.96 -8.82 13.30
N LYS A 828 13.82 -8.18 12.52
CA LYS A 828 15.12 -7.70 13.02
C LYS A 828 15.64 -6.52 12.21
N VAL A 829 16.62 -5.83 12.78
CA VAL A 829 17.44 -4.83 12.07
C VAL A 829 18.90 -5.26 12.16
N SER A 830 19.58 -5.37 11.02
CA SER A 830 20.99 -5.81 10.95
C SER A 830 21.87 -4.69 10.41
N LEU A 831 23.06 -4.54 10.99
CA LEU A 831 24.12 -3.71 10.43
C LEU A 831 24.90 -4.53 9.39
N LEU A 832 25.02 -4.02 8.17
CA LEU A 832 25.48 -4.79 7.04
C LEU A 832 26.98 -4.65 6.79
N LYS A 833 27.66 -5.79 6.66
CA LYS A 833 29.04 -5.89 6.16
C LYS A 833 29.13 -6.61 4.82
N PRO A 834 30.14 -6.29 3.98
CA PRO A 834 30.41 -7.03 2.75
C PRO A 834 30.62 -8.54 3.05
N GLY A 835 29.99 -9.39 2.25
CA GLY A 835 30.04 -10.86 2.38
C GLY A 835 29.26 -11.44 3.56
N GLY A 836 28.58 -10.62 4.37
CA GLY A 836 27.81 -11.09 5.53
C GLY A 836 26.65 -12.02 5.18
N PHE A 837 26.24 -12.85 6.14
CA PHE A 837 25.11 -13.76 6.04
C PHE A 837 24.17 -13.58 7.24
N TYR A 838 22.93 -13.14 6.98
CA TYR A 838 21.96 -12.79 8.03
C TYR A 838 20.91 -13.88 8.27
N GLY A 839 21.22 -15.17 8.10
CA GLY A 839 20.44 -16.24 8.72
C GLY A 839 19.33 -16.88 7.88
N TYR A 840 18.88 -16.29 6.76
CA TYR A 840 17.97 -16.98 5.84
C TYR A 840 18.69 -18.06 5.03
N VAL A 841 18.48 -19.32 5.41
CA VAL A 841 19.30 -20.47 4.99
C VAL A 841 19.23 -20.79 3.50
N GLN A 842 18.14 -20.47 2.79
CA GLN A 842 18.05 -20.75 1.34
C GLN A 842 19.18 -20.06 0.53
N THR A 843 19.75 -19.00 1.07
CA THR A 843 20.84 -18.24 0.43
C THR A 843 22.24 -18.82 0.72
N HIS A 844 22.35 -19.75 1.67
CA HIS A 844 23.60 -20.40 2.07
C HIS A 844 23.95 -21.62 1.17
N ALA A 845 22.97 -22.19 0.47
CA ALA A 845 23.18 -23.35 -0.39
C ALA A 845 23.85 -22.95 -1.72
N LYS A 846 25.18 -23.02 -1.81
CA LYS A 846 25.90 -23.08 -3.10
C LYS A 846 25.89 -24.53 -3.59
N GLY A 847 25.15 -24.86 -4.66
CA GLY A 847 25.25 -26.18 -5.33
C GLY A 847 23.95 -26.76 -5.90
N GLU A 848 24.05 -27.98 -6.45
CA GLU A 848 23.02 -28.75 -7.20
C GLU A 848 21.76 -29.15 -6.41
N THR A 849 21.63 -28.74 -5.14
CA THR A 849 20.50 -29.11 -4.27
C THR A 849 19.20 -28.34 -4.57
N TRP A 850 19.17 -27.54 -5.65
CA TRP A 850 17.98 -26.80 -6.06
C TRP A 850 17.08 -27.66 -6.96
N ALA A 851 15.83 -27.88 -6.55
CA ALA A 851 14.77 -28.34 -7.44
C ALA A 851 14.14 -27.11 -8.13
N PRO A 852 14.11 -27.04 -9.47
CA PRO A 852 13.63 -25.87 -10.22
C PRO A 852 12.13 -25.56 -10.16
N ASP A 853 11.33 -26.23 -9.34
CA ASP A 853 9.87 -26.25 -9.47
C ASP A 853 9.12 -25.24 -8.57
N GLY A 854 9.59 -23.99 -8.52
CA GLY A 854 8.80 -22.89 -7.96
C GLY A 854 8.78 -22.82 -6.43
N GLY A 855 9.94 -23.06 -5.80
CA GLY A 855 10.15 -22.76 -4.38
C GLY A 855 9.81 -23.87 -3.39
N ARG A 856 9.53 -25.10 -3.85
CA ARG A 856 9.37 -26.26 -2.96
C ARG A 856 10.72 -26.93 -2.71
N ILE A 857 11.40 -26.50 -1.66
CA ILE A 857 12.65 -27.11 -1.23
C ILE A 857 12.36 -28.31 -0.33
N ASP A 858 13.07 -29.42 -0.58
CA ASP A 858 13.15 -30.52 0.37
C ASP A 858 14.06 -30.11 1.54
N HIS A 859 13.43 -29.66 2.63
CA HIS A 859 14.12 -29.21 3.84
C HIS A 859 15.02 -30.30 4.46
N THR A 860 14.84 -31.57 4.11
CA THR A 860 15.71 -32.66 4.60
C THR A 860 17.07 -32.69 3.90
N LYS A 861 17.21 -32.02 2.76
CA LYS A 861 18.45 -31.97 1.95
C LYS A 861 19.29 -30.72 2.19
N VAL A 862 18.78 -29.73 2.93
CA VAL A 862 19.49 -28.47 3.21
C VAL A 862 20.29 -28.62 4.50
N VAL A 863 21.60 -28.39 4.42
CA VAL A 863 22.48 -28.31 5.59
C VAL A 863 22.58 -26.83 6.02
N PRO A 864 21.97 -26.43 7.15
CA PRO A 864 22.04 -25.05 7.61
C PRO A 864 23.47 -24.71 8.11
N PRO A 865 23.91 -23.45 7.97
CA PRO A 865 25.16 -23.01 8.58
C PRO A 865 25.13 -23.13 10.10
N ASN A 866 26.29 -23.29 10.71
CA ASN A 866 26.44 -23.36 12.16
C ASN A 866 26.14 -22.02 12.85
N THR A 867 26.28 -20.88 12.15
CA THR A 867 26.06 -19.54 12.68
C THR A 867 25.68 -18.55 11.56
N PHE A 868 25.26 -17.34 11.94
CA PHE A 868 24.99 -16.20 11.07
C PHE A 868 25.39 -14.90 11.76
N ASP A 869 25.51 -13.81 11.01
CA ASP A 869 25.87 -12.50 11.55
C ASP A 869 24.75 -11.94 12.44
N PRO A 870 25.04 -11.58 13.70
CA PRO A 870 24.01 -11.14 14.63
C PRO A 870 23.42 -9.78 14.19
N PRO A 871 22.09 -9.59 14.33
CA PRO A 871 21.47 -8.30 14.09
C PRO A 871 21.77 -7.33 15.23
N LEU A 872 21.57 -6.03 14.97
CA LEU A 872 21.57 -4.99 16.01
C LEU A 872 20.50 -5.27 17.06
N ILE A 873 19.34 -5.76 16.60
CA ILE A 873 18.18 -6.03 17.47
C ILE A 873 17.23 -7.04 16.82
N TRP A 874 16.62 -7.88 17.67
CA TRP A 874 15.44 -8.68 17.34
C TRP A 874 14.19 -8.01 17.88
N LEU A 875 13.14 -7.95 17.07
CA LEU A 875 11.88 -7.27 17.38
C LEU A 875 10.78 -8.30 17.60
N PRO A 876 10.19 -8.40 18.82
CA PRO A 876 9.05 -9.26 19.07
C PRO A 876 7.87 -8.94 18.14
N GLN A 877 7.07 -9.94 17.79
CA GLN A 877 5.95 -9.78 16.86
C GLN A 877 4.91 -8.75 17.33
N GLU A 878 4.69 -8.65 18.66
CA GLU A 878 3.83 -7.61 19.22
C GLU A 878 4.34 -6.20 18.93
N PHE A 879 5.66 -6.03 18.88
CA PHE A 879 6.32 -4.75 18.60
C PHE A 879 6.37 -4.49 17.10
N ASP A 880 6.87 -5.45 16.30
CA ASP A 880 6.92 -5.33 14.86
C ASP A 880 6.86 -6.69 14.14
N ASN A 881 5.74 -6.95 13.46
CA ASN A 881 5.53 -8.19 12.69
C ASN A 881 5.99 -8.08 11.22
N SER A 882 6.26 -6.87 10.73
CA SER A 882 6.71 -6.63 9.37
C SER A 882 7.44 -5.29 9.32
N SER A 883 8.76 -5.36 9.23
CA SER A 883 9.63 -4.20 9.31
C SER A 883 9.63 -3.39 8.02
N GLY A 884 9.87 -2.09 8.17
CA GLY A 884 10.11 -1.14 7.10
C GLY A 884 11.53 -0.55 7.19
N GLY A 885 11.80 0.54 6.46
CA GLY A 885 13.13 1.15 6.37
C GLY A 885 13.72 1.70 7.67
N GLN A 886 14.99 2.08 7.58
CA GLN A 886 15.70 2.83 8.61
C GLN A 886 16.11 4.19 8.07
N LEU A 887 16.11 5.20 8.93
CA LEU A 887 16.48 6.57 8.56
C LEU A 887 17.36 7.17 9.65
N TRP A 888 18.57 7.59 9.28
CA TRP A 888 19.36 8.48 10.12
C TRP A 888 18.92 9.93 9.86
N VAL A 889 18.69 10.69 10.93
CA VAL A 889 18.33 12.11 10.83
C VAL A 889 19.31 12.90 11.65
N ASP A 890 20.10 13.76 11.01
CA ASP A 890 21.07 14.66 11.63
C ASP A 890 20.72 16.14 11.48
N ASP A 891 19.58 16.44 10.86
CA ASP A 891 19.09 17.81 10.71
C ASP A 891 18.66 18.38 12.07
N PRO A 892 19.27 19.47 12.58
CA PRO A 892 18.93 20.02 13.88
C PRO A 892 17.53 20.64 13.92
N ARG A 893 16.94 21.01 12.77
CA ARG A 893 15.56 21.53 12.69
C ARG A 893 14.52 20.47 13.05
N TRP A 894 14.91 19.20 13.07
CA TRP A 894 14.07 18.11 13.53
C TRP A 894 14.02 17.96 15.06
N GLY A 895 14.76 18.80 15.80
CA GLY A 895 14.63 18.89 17.26
C GLY A 895 15.30 17.73 18.02
N PRO A 896 14.80 17.37 19.21
CA PRO A 896 15.50 16.48 20.15
C PRO A 896 15.80 15.05 19.66
N LEU A 897 15.08 14.56 18.63
CA LEU A 897 15.34 13.26 18.01
C LEU A 897 16.41 13.30 16.91
N SER A 898 16.96 14.47 16.59
CA SER A 898 18.11 14.59 15.70
C SER A 898 19.34 13.85 16.25
N GLY A 899 20.16 13.31 15.35
CA GLY A 899 21.29 12.43 15.64
C GLY A 899 20.91 10.98 15.99
N ARG A 900 19.72 10.50 15.58
CA ARG A 900 19.21 9.17 15.93
C ARG A 900 18.89 8.32 14.70
N LEU A 901 19.01 7.02 14.87
CA LEU A 901 18.53 6.03 13.91
C LEU A 901 17.05 5.77 14.16
N LEU A 902 16.22 6.01 13.15
CA LEU A 902 14.80 5.70 13.16
C LEU A 902 14.53 4.37 12.48
N HIS A 903 13.49 3.70 12.93
CA HIS A 903 12.98 2.46 12.38
C HIS A 903 11.48 2.59 12.09
N THR A 904 11.07 2.26 10.86
CA THR A 904 9.65 2.23 10.47
C THR A 904 9.11 0.80 10.52
N SER A 905 7.86 0.64 10.95
CA SER A 905 7.14 -0.64 10.90
C SER A 905 6.05 -0.59 9.84
N PHE A 906 6.16 -1.47 8.83
CA PHE A 906 5.10 -1.67 7.84
C PHE A 906 3.88 -2.32 8.49
N GLY A 907 4.09 -3.32 9.36
CA GLY A 907 3.01 -4.08 9.94
C GLY A 907 2.16 -3.29 10.95
N LYS A 908 2.76 -2.30 11.61
CA LYS A 908 2.10 -1.52 12.67
C LYS A 908 1.82 -0.07 12.31
N GLY A 909 2.49 0.50 11.30
CA GLY A 909 2.44 1.94 11.06
C GLY A 909 3.10 2.74 12.19
N TRP A 910 4.16 2.20 12.78
CA TRP A 910 4.86 2.79 13.92
C TRP A 910 6.23 3.30 13.53
N LEU A 911 6.61 4.42 14.13
CA LEU A 911 7.97 4.96 14.05
C LEU A 911 8.64 4.81 15.41
N SER A 912 9.89 4.36 15.42
CA SER A 912 10.68 4.15 16.62
C SER A 912 12.06 4.78 16.45
N TYR A 913 12.72 5.13 17.54
CA TYR A 913 14.14 5.49 17.53
C TYR A 913 14.96 4.41 18.23
N MET A 914 16.19 4.22 17.74
CA MET A 914 17.14 3.24 18.23
C MET A 914 18.33 3.95 18.89
N MET A 915 18.83 3.36 19.96
CA MET A 915 20.03 3.76 20.68
C MET A 915 21.06 2.66 20.47
N LEU A 916 22.14 2.98 19.76
CA LEU A 916 23.19 2.03 19.42
C LEU A 916 24.21 1.95 20.54
N GLN A 917 24.67 0.75 20.85
CA GLN A 917 25.75 0.48 21.78
C GLN A 917 26.74 -0.48 21.13
N GLU A 918 28.03 -0.15 21.18
CA GLU A 918 29.11 -1.06 20.80
C GLU A 918 29.60 -1.78 22.07
N VAL A 919 29.63 -3.12 22.05
CA VAL A 919 30.15 -3.96 23.13
C VAL A 919 31.20 -4.89 22.55
N ASP A 920 32.45 -4.67 22.92
CA ASP A 920 33.62 -5.30 22.30
C ASP A 920 33.61 -5.17 20.77
N ASP A 921 33.41 -6.26 20.03
CA ASP A 921 33.33 -6.30 18.57
C ASP A 921 31.89 -6.44 18.02
N GLN A 922 30.87 -6.34 18.89
CA GLN A 922 29.46 -6.47 18.53
C GLN A 922 28.68 -5.17 18.70
N SER A 923 27.97 -4.78 17.66
CA SER A 923 26.98 -3.69 17.73
C SER A 923 25.63 -4.24 18.17
N GLN A 924 25.00 -3.60 19.15
CA GLN A 924 23.64 -3.88 19.59
C GLN A 924 22.82 -2.60 19.72
N ALA A 925 21.51 -2.73 19.91
CA ALA A 925 20.64 -1.57 20.08
C ALA A 925 19.51 -1.80 21.08
N ALA A 926 19.08 -0.70 21.70
CA ALA A 926 17.77 -0.58 22.32
C ALA A 926 16.82 0.21 21.39
N ILE A 927 15.52 -0.06 21.48
CA ILE A 927 14.50 0.58 20.63
C ILE A 927 13.33 1.08 21.47
N ILE A 928 12.82 2.27 21.13
CA ILE A 928 11.63 2.85 21.76
C ILE A 928 10.67 3.34 20.67
N LYS A 929 9.43 2.86 20.75
CA LYS A 929 8.33 3.32 19.89
C LYS A 929 7.94 4.75 20.25
N LEU A 930 7.83 5.62 19.27
CA LEU A 930 7.25 6.95 19.45
C LEU A 930 5.73 6.85 19.64
N PRO A 931 5.09 7.80 20.36
CA PRO A 931 3.66 7.77 20.63
C PRO A 931 2.82 8.26 19.43
N PHE A 932 3.21 7.89 18.21
CA PHE A 932 2.54 8.26 16.98
C PHE A 932 2.16 7.03 16.18
N ASP A 933 0.95 7.09 15.64
CA ASP A 933 0.33 6.02 14.89
C ASP A 933 0.05 6.54 13.49
N PHE A 934 0.88 6.12 12.53
CA PHE A 934 0.72 6.51 11.14
C PHE A 934 -0.52 5.86 10.54
N SER A 935 -1.20 6.52 9.61
CA SER A 935 -2.43 6.03 9.00
C SER A 935 -2.22 4.81 8.09
N THR A 936 -0.98 4.53 7.69
CA THR A 936 -0.61 3.44 6.78
C THR A 936 0.60 2.66 7.30
N GLY A 937 0.86 1.48 6.72
CA GLY A 937 2.05 0.68 7.03
C GLY A 937 3.30 1.33 6.47
N ILE A 938 3.99 2.13 7.29
CA ILE A 938 5.14 2.91 6.82
C ILE A 938 6.37 2.05 6.58
N MET A 939 6.90 2.11 5.36
CA MET A 939 8.10 1.36 4.96
C MET A 939 9.21 2.21 4.38
N ARG A 940 8.94 3.45 4.00
CA ARG A 940 9.95 4.41 3.55
C ARG A 940 9.78 5.72 4.28
N ALA A 941 10.87 6.20 4.86
CA ALA A 941 10.96 7.53 5.44
C ALA A 941 12.16 8.29 4.84
N ARG A 942 12.02 9.61 4.70
CA ARG A 942 13.09 10.53 4.27
C ARG A 942 12.96 11.87 4.98
N VAL A 943 14.07 12.58 5.09
CA VAL A 943 14.11 13.98 5.55
C VAL A 943 13.88 14.86 4.33
N ASN A 944 13.00 15.84 4.45
CA ASN A 944 12.85 16.87 3.42
C ASN A 944 13.97 17.92 3.61
N PRO A 945 14.84 18.15 2.61
CA PRO A 945 15.97 19.06 2.76
C PRO A 945 15.54 20.52 3.01
N LYS A 946 14.32 20.90 2.57
CA LYS A 946 13.83 22.27 2.70
C LYS A 946 13.41 22.62 4.13
N ASP A 947 12.69 21.74 4.82
CA ASP A 947 12.14 22.01 6.17
C ASP A 947 12.83 21.20 7.30
N GLY A 948 13.66 20.22 6.95
CA GLY A 948 14.36 19.34 7.90
C GLY A 948 13.44 18.35 8.62
N GLN A 949 12.19 18.17 8.18
CA GLN A 949 11.22 17.30 8.83
C GLN A 949 11.21 15.89 8.21
N VAL A 950 10.72 14.91 8.98
CA VAL A 950 10.65 13.51 8.55
C VAL A 950 9.30 13.20 7.93
N TYR A 951 9.31 12.65 6.73
CA TYR A 951 8.14 12.19 6.00
C TYR A 951 8.21 10.68 5.84
N ALA A 952 7.08 10.01 6.02
CA ALA A 952 6.98 8.57 5.82
C ALA A 952 5.75 8.19 4.99
N THR A 953 5.91 7.12 4.21
CA THR A 953 4.87 6.56 3.35
C THR A 953 4.86 5.04 3.34
N GLY A 954 3.74 4.49 2.93
CA GLY A 954 3.58 3.08 2.65
C GLY A 954 2.14 2.72 2.30
N LEU A 955 1.78 1.47 2.55
CA LEU A 955 0.50 0.85 2.19
C LEU A 955 0.17 -0.26 3.22
N ASP A 956 -0.92 -1.00 3.04
CA ASP A 956 -1.30 -2.10 3.94
C ASP A 956 -1.11 -3.46 3.27
N GLY A 957 -1.48 -3.59 1.99
CA GLY A 957 -1.11 -4.71 1.11
C GLY A 957 -1.14 -6.11 1.72
N TRP A 958 0.02 -6.56 2.23
CA TRP A 958 0.29 -7.93 2.71
C TRP A 958 0.47 -8.04 4.23
N ASN A 959 -0.21 -7.18 4.99
CA ASN A 959 -0.01 -7.07 6.43
C ASN A 959 -0.69 -8.18 7.26
N GLY A 960 -0.08 -9.37 7.29
CA GLY A 960 -0.55 -10.49 8.11
C GLY A 960 -0.41 -10.24 9.62
N ASN A 961 -1.54 -10.18 10.34
CA ASN A 961 -1.60 -9.91 11.79
C ASN A 961 -0.99 -8.56 12.22
N GLY A 962 -0.99 -7.57 11.33
CA GLY A 962 -0.61 -6.20 11.66
C GLY A 962 -1.65 -5.45 12.47
N ARG A 963 -1.41 -4.15 12.67
CA ARG A 963 -2.38 -3.27 13.32
C ARG A 963 -3.61 -3.12 12.40
N PRO A 964 -4.84 -3.38 12.88
CA PRO A 964 -6.02 -3.19 12.06
C PRO A 964 -6.24 -1.71 11.71
N GLY A 965 -6.93 -1.46 10.59
CA GLY A 965 -7.32 -0.12 10.18
C GLY A 965 -6.25 0.71 9.47
N LEU A 966 -5.12 0.10 9.07
CA LEU A 966 -4.16 0.76 8.19
C LEU A 966 -4.75 0.99 6.80
N LEU A 967 -4.50 2.17 6.26
CA LEU A 967 -4.87 2.53 4.91
C LEU A 967 -3.88 1.91 3.93
N ASP A 968 -4.38 1.47 2.77
CA ASP A 968 -3.55 0.96 1.67
C ASP A 968 -2.79 2.06 0.89
N ARG A 969 -2.62 3.22 1.54
CA ARG A 969 -1.95 4.44 1.06
C ARG A 969 -1.79 5.45 2.19
N GLY A 970 -0.75 6.27 2.13
CA GLY A 970 -0.63 7.42 3.02
C GLY A 970 0.73 8.08 2.98
N ILE A 971 0.75 9.37 3.27
CA ILE A 971 1.97 10.17 3.44
C ILE A 971 1.75 11.08 4.63
N GLN A 972 2.64 11.02 5.61
CA GLN A 972 2.56 11.87 6.79
C GLN A 972 3.93 12.43 7.16
N ARG A 973 3.90 13.66 7.69
CA ARG A 973 5.07 14.39 8.17
C ARG A 973 5.06 14.38 9.69
N LEU A 974 6.10 13.83 10.30
CA LEU A 974 6.35 13.99 11.73
C LEU A 974 7.15 15.28 11.94
N ARG A 975 6.43 16.36 12.27
CA ARG A 975 6.96 17.71 12.39
C ARG A 975 7.30 18.05 13.83
N TYR A 976 8.48 18.62 14.05
CA TYR A 976 8.86 19.22 15.32
C TYR A 976 8.09 20.53 15.55
N THR A 977 7.51 20.69 16.74
CA THR A 977 6.63 21.83 17.06
C THR A 977 7.35 22.97 17.79
N GLY A 978 8.66 22.84 18.03
CA GLY A 978 9.44 23.77 18.85
C GLY A 978 9.34 23.52 20.36
N LYS A 979 8.51 22.56 20.80
CA LYS A 979 8.36 22.22 22.23
C LYS A 979 9.39 21.18 22.66
N PRO A 980 9.84 21.17 23.94
CA PRO A 980 10.78 20.16 24.42
C PRO A 980 10.13 18.76 24.42
N LEU A 981 10.93 17.74 24.10
CA LEU A 981 10.56 16.32 24.24
C LEU A 981 11.26 15.76 25.47
N LEU A 982 10.51 15.15 26.39
CA LEU A 982 11.11 14.33 27.45
C LEU A 982 11.28 12.90 26.92
N MET A 983 12.52 12.39 26.91
CA MET A 983 12.82 11.08 26.35
C MET A 983 14.01 10.40 27.04
N VAL A 984 14.08 9.08 26.86
CA VAL A 984 15.31 8.32 27.09
C VAL A 984 16.30 8.72 26.01
N ALA A 985 17.38 9.37 26.44
CA ALA A 985 18.47 9.80 25.59
C ALA A 985 19.46 8.68 25.29
N ASP A 986 19.64 7.71 26.19
CA ASP A 986 20.52 6.57 25.92
C ASP A 986 20.13 5.35 26.74
N CYS A 987 20.51 4.17 26.24
CA CYS A 987 20.31 2.90 26.93
C CYS A 987 21.53 2.00 26.70
N GLN A 988 22.24 1.69 27.77
CA GLN A 988 23.43 0.85 27.74
C GLN A 988 23.22 -0.39 28.59
N VAL A 989 23.54 -1.55 28.03
CA VAL A 989 23.65 -2.80 28.77
C VAL A 989 24.99 -2.83 29.49
N GLU A 990 24.95 -3.11 30.79
CA GLU A 990 26.11 -3.30 31.66
C GLU A 990 26.14 -4.74 32.19
N HIS A 991 27.29 -5.19 32.70
CA HIS A 991 27.46 -6.58 33.17
C HIS A 991 26.42 -7.01 34.23
N ASP A 992 25.89 -6.08 35.04
CA ASP A 992 24.91 -6.34 36.09
C ASP A 992 23.58 -5.59 35.94
N GLY A 993 23.33 -4.92 34.80
CA GLY A 993 22.12 -4.10 34.67
C GLY A 993 21.94 -3.33 33.36
N LEU A 994 21.01 -2.38 33.39
CA LEU A 994 20.77 -1.41 32.33
C LEU A 994 21.01 0.01 32.87
N ARG A 995 21.73 0.83 32.12
CA ARG A 995 21.88 2.26 32.37
C ARG A 995 21.02 3.03 31.37
N LEU A 996 20.06 3.78 31.88
CA LEU A 996 19.20 4.67 31.10
C LEU A 996 19.60 6.11 31.37
N SER A 997 19.88 6.86 30.32
CA SER A 997 20.11 8.31 30.38
C SER A 997 18.88 9.03 29.84
N PHE A 998 18.51 10.14 30.44
CA PHE A 998 17.37 10.97 30.04
C PHE A 998 17.87 12.34 29.58
N ASN A 999 17.13 13.01 28.70
CA ASN A 999 17.45 14.38 28.31
C ASN A 999 16.88 15.44 29.28
N PHE A 1000 16.49 15.03 30.48
CA PHE A 1000 15.95 15.87 31.53
C PHE A 1000 16.45 15.39 32.89
N HIS A 1001 16.45 16.30 33.87
CA HIS A 1001 16.80 15.96 35.25
C HIS A 1001 15.59 15.41 35.99
N SER A 1002 15.77 14.29 36.69
CA SER A 1002 14.79 13.80 37.66
C SER A 1002 15.06 14.44 39.03
N THR A 1003 14.04 14.97 39.69
CA THR A 1003 14.16 15.38 41.11
C THR A 1003 14.19 14.13 41.98
N PRO A 1004 15.22 13.94 42.84
CA PRO A 1004 15.33 12.71 43.63
C PRO A 1004 14.28 12.67 44.75
N HIS A 1005 13.17 11.96 44.55
CA HIS A 1005 12.33 11.55 45.66
C HIS A 1005 12.92 10.30 46.31
N ARG A 1006 13.45 10.45 47.53
CA ARG A 1006 13.78 9.31 48.40
C ARG A 1006 12.49 8.58 48.76
N HIS A 1007 12.11 7.54 48.03
CA HIS A 1007 11.17 6.55 48.55
C HIS A 1007 11.83 5.79 49.71
N ARG A 1008 11.61 6.26 50.95
CA ARG A 1008 11.78 5.42 52.15
C ARG A 1008 10.65 4.39 52.15
N THR A 1009 10.86 3.24 51.53
CA THR A 1009 10.00 2.08 51.77
C THR A 1009 10.31 1.56 53.18
N GLN A 1010 9.41 1.83 54.13
CA GLN A 1010 9.40 1.15 55.42
C GLN A 1010 8.90 -0.30 55.22
N SER A 1011 9.77 -1.21 54.77
CA SER A 1011 9.54 -2.65 54.86
C SER A 1011 10.89 -3.39 54.84
N PRO A 1012 11.24 -4.24 55.84
CA PRO A 1012 12.57 -4.84 55.95
C PRO A 1012 12.90 -5.96 54.94
N LEU A 1013 12.14 -6.17 53.86
CA LEU A 1013 12.25 -7.38 53.03
C LEU A 1013 12.23 -7.18 51.49
N SER A 1014 12.66 -6.02 50.97
CA SER A 1014 12.90 -5.88 49.51
C SER A 1014 14.09 -4.98 49.18
N PRO A 1015 15.22 -5.51 48.66
CA PRO A 1015 16.29 -4.71 48.10
C PRO A 1015 16.24 -4.75 46.57
N SER A 1016 15.46 -3.84 45.96
CA SER A 1016 15.65 -3.42 44.57
C SER A 1016 15.99 -1.93 44.59
N ALA A 1017 17.26 -1.61 44.84
CA ALA A 1017 17.74 -0.23 44.89
C ALA A 1017 18.20 0.20 43.49
N GLY A 1018 17.31 0.84 42.71
CA GLY A 1018 17.75 1.72 41.63
C GLY A 1018 18.40 2.96 42.26
N THR A 1019 19.59 3.35 41.79
CA THR A 1019 20.21 4.61 42.22
C THR A 1019 19.94 5.64 41.14
N ILE A 1020 19.27 6.74 41.51
CA ILE A 1020 19.01 7.89 40.63
C ILE A 1020 20.12 8.90 40.91
N ILE A 1021 20.91 9.25 39.90
CA ILE A 1021 21.94 10.29 39.97
C ILE A 1021 21.75 11.23 38.78
N GLY A 1022 21.21 12.43 39.02
CA GLY A 1022 21.01 13.45 37.98
C GLY A 1022 20.03 13.04 36.89
N ASP A 1023 20.55 12.90 35.67
CA ASP A 1023 19.85 12.51 34.43
C ASP A 1023 19.97 11.01 34.10
N THR A 1024 20.58 10.21 34.99
CA THR A 1024 20.88 8.81 34.75
C THR A 1024 20.23 7.91 35.81
N ILE A 1025 19.60 6.82 35.36
CA ILE A 1025 19.03 5.76 36.21
C ILE A 1025 19.72 4.44 35.88
N THR A 1026 20.31 3.81 36.89
CA THR A 1026 20.88 2.46 36.77
C THR A 1026 19.94 1.42 37.38
N VAL A 1027 19.46 0.48 36.57
CA VAL A 1027 18.61 -0.64 36.98
C VAL A 1027 19.50 -1.89 37.10
N ARG A 1028 19.81 -2.32 38.33
CA ARG A 1028 20.64 -3.50 38.58
C ARG A 1028 19.80 -4.78 38.72
N THR A 1029 20.29 -5.87 38.13
CA THR A 1029 19.73 -7.21 38.30
C THR A 1029 20.31 -7.86 39.57
N CYS A 1030 19.44 -8.32 40.46
CA CYS A 1030 19.87 -8.88 41.74
C CYS A 1030 20.39 -10.32 41.54
N SER A 1031 21.71 -10.52 41.50
CA SER A 1031 22.29 -11.86 41.52
C SER A 1031 22.26 -12.42 42.95
N HIS A 1032 21.43 -13.43 43.22
CA HIS A 1032 21.56 -14.23 44.44
C HIS A 1032 22.88 -15.03 44.39
N PRO A 1033 23.74 -15.01 45.43
CA PRO A 1033 24.88 -15.91 45.49
C PRO A 1033 24.37 -17.34 45.58
N ARG A 1034 24.79 -18.21 44.65
CA ARG A 1034 24.54 -19.66 44.75
C ARG A 1034 25.13 -20.16 46.07
N ARG A 1035 24.27 -20.59 47.00
CA ARG A 1035 24.67 -21.43 48.14
C ARG A 1035 25.36 -22.68 47.60
N THR A 1036 26.67 -22.79 47.81
CA THR A 1036 27.46 -23.99 47.56
C THR A 1036 27.15 -25.01 48.64
N ASN A 1037 26.37 -26.04 48.31
CA ASN A 1037 26.23 -27.21 49.19
C ASN A 1037 27.36 -28.20 48.86
N ARG A 1038 28.34 -28.28 49.75
CA ARG A 1038 29.34 -29.36 49.79
C ARG A 1038 28.71 -30.64 50.33
N GLY A 1039 28.96 -31.76 49.64
CA GLY A 1039 29.06 -33.09 50.27
C GLY A 1039 27.96 -34.11 49.92
N LYS A 1040 28.28 -35.07 49.04
CA LYS A 1040 28.43 -36.52 49.29
C LYS A 1040 28.28 -37.34 48.00
N THR A 1041 28.93 -38.50 48.03
CA THR A 1041 29.52 -39.29 46.95
C THR A 1041 28.62 -40.45 46.43
N MET A 1042 28.98 -40.95 45.23
CA MET A 1042 28.76 -42.29 44.63
C MET A 1042 27.42 -42.65 43.94
N PHE A 1043 27.44 -42.86 42.60
CA PHE A 1043 27.49 -44.19 41.93
C PHE A 1043 27.59 -44.10 40.38
N ARG A 1044 28.06 -45.19 39.77
CA ARG A 1044 28.55 -45.40 38.39
C ARG A 1044 27.51 -45.38 37.23
N SER A 1045 28.02 -45.00 36.05
CA SER A 1045 27.76 -45.49 34.67
C SER A 1045 26.33 -45.71 34.14
N ARG A 1046 25.97 -45.00 33.06
CA ARG A 1046 25.53 -45.54 31.74
C ARG A 1046 25.17 -44.42 30.75
N ARG A 1047 25.53 -44.64 29.47
CA ARG A 1047 25.18 -43.82 28.29
C ARG A 1047 23.64 -43.71 28.12
N ARG A 1048 23.11 -42.50 27.83
CA ARG A 1048 22.05 -42.20 26.82
C ARG A 1048 21.57 -40.73 26.84
N ARG A 1049 21.54 -40.13 25.63
CA ARG A 1049 20.70 -39.04 25.07
C ARG A 1049 20.32 -37.82 25.95
N TRP A 1050 20.74 -36.63 25.50
CA TRP A 1050 20.19 -35.33 25.89
C TRP A 1050 18.91 -34.99 25.10
N PRO A 1051 17.90 -34.37 25.72
CA PRO A 1051 17.02 -33.40 25.07
C PRO A 1051 17.25 -31.96 25.61
N PRO A 1052 17.03 -30.89 24.81
CA PRO A 1052 17.17 -29.51 25.26
C PRO A 1052 15.82 -28.94 25.70
N THR A 1053 15.64 -28.66 26.99
CA THR A 1053 14.63 -27.68 27.47
C THR A 1053 15.09 -27.06 28.79
N ALA A 1054 15.94 -26.03 28.71
CA ALA A 1054 16.10 -25.10 29.82
C ALA A 1054 14.99 -24.03 29.73
N ARG A 1055 13.95 -24.17 30.54
CA ARG A 1055 13.02 -23.05 30.84
C ARG A 1055 13.80 -22.01 31.66
N ALA A 1056 14.03 -20.84 31.08
CA ALA A 1056 14.37 -19.65 31.85
C ALA A 1056 13.16 -19.28 32.73
N SER A 1057 13.40 -19.05 34.02
CA SER A 1057 12.37 -18.68 34.99
C SER A 1057 11.85 -17.27 34.72
N SER A 1058 10.54 -17.15 34.48
CA SER A 1058 9.81 -15.92 34.16
C SER A 1058 9.62 -14.92 35.33
N SER A 1059 10.22 -15.15 36.49
CA SER A 1059 9.95 -14.38 37.71
C SER A 1059 10.81 -13.13 37.90
N SER A 1060 12.02 -13.07 37.33
CA SER A 1060 12.93 -11.91 37.47
C SER A 1060 12.67 -10.79 36.46
N TRP A 1061 12.08 -11.11 35.31
CA TRP A 1061 11.74 -10.15 34.28
C TRP A 1061 10.47 -9.35 34.64
N ALA A 1062 9.50 -9.99 35.28
CA ALA A 1062 8.24 -9.34 35.68
C ALA A 1062 8.46 -8.23 36.73
N THR A 1063 9.41 -8.44 37.64
CA THR A 1063 9.79 -7.46 38.69
C THR A 1063 10.56 -6.27 38.12
N SER A 1064 11.41 -6.50 37.12
CA SER A 1064 12.13 -5.42 36.42
C SER A 1064 11.18 -4.55 35.57
N SER A 1065 10.19 -5.15 34.91
CA SER A 1065 9.16 -4.41 34.16
C SER A 1065 8.24 -3.57 35.05
N GLN A 1066 7.93 -4.03 36.26
CA GLN A 1066 7.14 -3.26 37.23
C GLN A 1066 7.94 -2.09 37.81
N LEU A 1067 9.25 -2.26 38.04
CA LEU A 1067 10.13 -1.18 38.50
C LEU A 1067 10.27 -0.08 37.45
N ILE A 1068 10.42 -0.43 36.17
CA ILE A 1068 10.44 0.54 35.06
C ILE A 1068 9.10 1.26 34.96
N ARG A 1069 7.97 0.56 35.16
CA ARG A 1069 6.64 1.19 35.18
C ARG A 1069 6.49 2.20 36.32
N CYS A 1070 6.96 1.89 37.52
CA CYS A 1070 6.97 2.82 38.68
C CYS A 1070 7.98 3.97 38.58
N ILE A 1071 9.00 3.87 37.72
CA ILE A 1071 9.95 4.98 37.47
C ILE A 1071 9.44 5.90 36.36
N CYS A 1072 8.63 5.37 35.44
CA CYS A 1072 8.04 6.12 34.33
C CYS A 1072 6.67 6.75 34.65
N GLU A 1073 5.88 6.16 35.55
CA GLU A 1073 4.70 6.77 36.19
C GLU A 1073 5.14 7.80 37.24
#